data_AF-A0A015LJ89-F1
#
_entry.id   AF-A0A015LJ89-F1
#
_cell.length_a   1.000
_cell.length_b   1.000
_cell.length_c   1.000
_cell.angle_alpha   90.00
_cell.angle_beta   90.00
_cell.angle_gamma   90.00
#
_symmetry.space_group_name_H-M   'P 1'
#
loop_
_entity.id
_entity.type
_entity.pdbx_description
1 polymer ?
#
loop_
_entity_poly.entity_id
_entity_poly.type
_entity_poly.pdbx_seq_one_letter_code
_entity_poly.pdbx_strand_id
1 'polypeptide(L)'
;MSLEENIEENIQLINKYDIFESRFGVFKILDYDLNLDERKLKFKKYAHVLCEDCNQEIEKFSFICYNCYNKETDCNERNRMNHGICNSCFKSNTSYGCLICNIFYIFETSDYDLNLEERKAKYRNSNYILCEECNNEIFKGDFYCTYCYNEETDIIKKGHMKFGSSFKILDCNLNLEERRAEYMNYDGILCEKCNNEIDKWYYCCAYCYYKETDIIKKGHIKFGPKFGIFKTSDYNLDLKERRKKYMNYDNILCEECNYYNEETDFIKKAYMKYEYEYVKYSNEIDKWDCYCTYCYDKETDVIKKRHMKFGPKFEFGIFKTSDYNLDLKERITEYMNYDSILCEKCNNKIEDWNYYCAYCYCKETDVIKKGHMKFGPKFKFGIFKTSDYNLDLKERRAEYMNYHSILCEKCNNKIEDWYYYCTCCYDKETDVIKKGHMKFGPKFKFGIFKTSDYNLDLKERRAEYMNYHSILCEKCNNGIDNFGYYYCAYCYDKETDVIKKNHMKFGPDFKFFNTFDYNLNLEERKAKYEKYDIVVCEKCNQGINKHNYYCTRCYNKETDVIKKGHMKFGSDFKIFNTFDNNLNLEERKAKYEKYDIVVCEKCNNEIDKQYYNCNYCYNNNQMIINRCKVCFNGNNDDCCSFYELKQFLENFSKWINENNVFIESKIEISDYDLDEDDRRVKYKNFDYILCEKCDRKYHYNYCYECFDKEIRELKDCENFYFKVYNKETKELRELKELQSILIDYKNVYFKLNSNLGIFKQIIQQFDNTKNYVDNKKILINNIRYNGVHNCWRKLRSYCCDCYDREIDIIEKKRIEFENWTSRNEVIDKLIQDNQNIGRKYGLLEWISYDKFTNINYIAKVGFAKVYSAIWKDGPIKKWSQFSNNWKRNESTKIALKVLNNSKNISGDFLNEIKFHNEVSGYMCIIKCFGITQDPITNNYALVLQYMENGDLRKYLERTVNIITWDQRLNKIYDICLALNNIHIHGLIHKDLHPGNIFIDPTFAYIGDFGFCMPANENLSNSTNKNIYGVMPYMAPEILRGKPHTLASDVYSLGVIINEIITVTPPFNNEPHDHFLVLDICRGLRPNIREETPTSLKELIKKCWDANPDNRPTSGEVFHILSYHLNTYKSIPLKRLSYNFNESTNITNLLLKIQKDEKHPKAIYTSRLLNFQNLPEPINCRNQQEFVSSRYTKRIRTGQVNTFYSDECSDCVIMDID
;
A
#
# COMPACT_ATOMS: atom_id res chain seq x y z
N MET A 1 -43.05 17.29 67.46
CA MET A 1 -43.80 16.84 68.65
C MET A 1 -45.04 16.13 68.13
N SER A 2 -45.30 14.87 68.43
CA SER A 2 -44.55 13.84 69.18
C SER A 2 -45.11 12.47 68.75
N LEU A 3 -44.64 11.37 69.36
CA LEU A 3 -44.90 9.94 69.06
C LEU A 3 -43.89 9.37 68.04
N GLU A 4 -42.97 8.46 68.37
CA GLU A 4 -42.73 7.70 69.63
C GLU A 4 -43.97 7.02 70.23
N GLU A 5 -44.44 5.95 69.58
CA GLU A 5 -44.89 4.70 70.22
C GLU A 5 -45.43 3.70 69.17
N ASN A 6 -44.57 2.76 68.76
CA ASN A 6 -44.84 1.33 68.44
C ASN A 6 -43.72 0.77 67.55
N ILE A 7 -42.62 0.35 68.18
CA ILE A 7 -41.50 -0.31 67.50
C ILE A 7 -41.80 -1.82 67.28
N GLU A 8 -42.57 -2.47 68.16
CA GLU A 8 -42.81 -3.92 68.05
C GLU A 8 -43.80 -4.32 66.94
N GLU A 9 -44.86 -3.54 66.69
CA GLU A 9 -45.78 -3.82 65.56
C GLU A 9 -45.11 -3.59 64.19
N ASN A 10 -44.20 -2.62 64.09
CA ASN A 10 -43.43 -2.39 62.86
C ASN A 10 -42.44 -3.52 62.57
N ILE A 11 -41.86 -4.16 63.59
CA ILE A 11 -40.94 -5.30 63.39
C ILE A 11 -41.65 -6.51 62.76
N GLN A 12 -42.94 -6.74 63.04
CA GLN A 12 -43.69 -7.82 62.38
C GLN A 12 -44.13 -7.48 60.95
N LEU A 13 -44.25 -6.20 60.59
CA LEU A 13 -44.56 -5.75 59.23
C LEU A 13 -43.32 -5.63 58.32
N ILE A 14 -42.14 -5.34 58.88
CA ILE A 14 -40.87 -5.27 58.16
C ILE A 14 -40.41 -6.65 57.66
N ASN A 15 -40.69 -7.72 58.41
CA ASN A 15 -40.38 -9.11 58.06
C ASN A 15 -41.20 -9.69 56.87
N LYS A 16 -41.75 -8.83 55.99
CA LYS A 16 -42.50 -9.24 54.79
C LYS A 16 -42.03 -8.59 53.48
N TYR A 17 -40.96 -7.79 53.51
CA TYR A 17 -40.36 -7.15 52.33
C TYR A 17 -38.82 -7.21 52.34
N ASP A 18 -38.27 -8.41 52.13
CA ASP A 18 -36.82 -8.72 52.05
C ASP A 18 -36.12 -8.19 50.78
N ILE A 19 -36.34 -6.92 50.39
CA ILE A 19 -35.75 -6.32 49.17
C ILE A 19 -35.15 -4.91 49.42
N PHE A 20 -34.64 -4.64 50.63
CA PHE A 20 -33.90 -3.39 50.92
C PHE A 20 -32.50 -3.55 51.54
N GLU A 21 -32.03 -4.78 51.79
CA GLU A 21 -30.62 -5.03 52.14
C GLU A 21 -29.75 -5.34 50.90
N SER A 22 -29.01 -4.35 50.40
CA SER A 22 -27.79 -4.61 49.59
C SER A 22 -26.93 -3.37 49.30
N ARG A 23 -27.48 -2.15 49.31
CA ARG A 23 -26.72 -0.94 48.88
C ARG A 23 -25.88 -0.28 49.97
N PHE A 24 -26.20 -0.46 51.25
CA PHE A 24 -25.50 0.20 52.37
C PHE A 24 -24.80 -0.83 53.26
N GLY A 25 -23.55 -0.58 53.61
CA GLY A 25 -22.80 -1.30 54.63
C GLY A 25 -22.58 -0.43 55.87
N VAL A 26 -22.50 -1.04 57.06
CA VAL A 26 -22.22 -0.33 58.31
C VAL A 26 -20.78 -0.62 58.74
N PHE A 27 -19.97 0.43 58.86
CA PHE A 27 -18.57 0.37 59.30
C PHE A 27 -18.50 0.56 60.81
N LYS A 28 -17.94 -0.43 61.50
CA LYS A 28 -17.91 -0.52 62.96
C LYS A 28 -16.59 -0.09 63.55
N ILE A 29 -16.55 0.25 64.84
CA ILE A 29 -15.27 0.57 65.52
C ILE A 29 -14.29 -0.61 65.39
N LEU A 30 -14.76 -1.85 65.54
CA LEU A 30 -13.91 -3.05 65.42
C LEU A 30 -13.42 -3.31 63.99
N ASP A 31 -13.98 -2.65 62.96
CA ASP A 31 -13.42 -2.72 61.61
C ASP A 31 -12.08 -1.98 61.48
N TYR A 32 -11.74 -1.12 62.45
CA TYR A 32 -10.41 -0.53 62.53
C TYR A 32 -9.31 -1.53 62.92
N ASP A 33 -9.63 -2.70 63.50
CA ASP A 33 -8.62 -3.74 63.78
C ASP A 33 -8.11 -4.41 62.50
N LEU A 34 -8.97 -4.50 61.47
CA LEU A 34 -8.59 -4.98 60.14
C LEU A 34 -7.63 -3.99 59.47
N ASN A 35 -6.67 -4.51 58.70
CA ASN A 35 -5.82 -3.66 57.88
C ASN A 35 -6.60 -3.09 56.67
N LEU A 36 -6.04 -2.08 56.01
CA LEU A 36 -6.74 -1.33 54.96
C LEU A 36 -7.23 -2.21 53.79
N ASP A 37 -6.49 -3.25 53.41
CA ASP A 37 -6.90 -4.14 52.31
C ASP A 37 -7.95 -5.18 52.76
N GLU A 38 -7.91 -5.61 54.01
CA GLU A 38 -8.98 -6.41 54.64
C GLU A 38 -10.30 -5.62 54.73
N ARG A 39 -10.26 -4.34 55.13
CA ARG A 39 -11.44 -3.44 55.14
C ARG A 39 -12.00 -3.25 53.73
N LYS A 40 -11.14 -2.95 52.75
CA LYS A 40 -11.52 -2.84 51.33
C LYS A 40 -12.19 -4.12 50.85
N LEU A 41 -11.70 -5.30 51.26
CA LEU A 41 -12.31 -6.59 50.90
C LEU A 41 -13.68 -6.78 51.57
N LYS A 42 -13.78 -6.52 52.87
CA LYS A 42 -15.01 -6.67 53.68
C LYS A 42 -16.15 -5.78 53.16
N PHE A 43 -15.86 -4.54 52.81
CA PHE A 43 -16.86 -3.57 52.38
C PHE A 43 -17.02 -3.45 50.85
N LYS A 44 -16.23 -4.19 50.06
CA LYS A 44 -16.21 -4.14 48.58
C LYS A 44 -17.58 -4.20 47.92
N LYS A 45 -18.52 -4.95 48.51
CA LYS A 45 -19.84 -5.23 47.94
C LYS A 45 -20.88 -4.13 48.16
N TYR A 46 -20.63 -3.15 49.03
CA TYR A 46 -21.61 -2.12 49.36
C TYR A 46 -21.43 -0.84 48.52
N ALA A 47 -22.54 -0.27 48.07
CA ALA A 47 -22.56 0.93 47.23
C ALA A 47 -22.25 2.20 48.04
N HIS A 48 -22.64 2.23 49.31
CA HIS A 48 -22.30 3.25 50.30
C HIS A 48 -21.93 2.57 51.62
N VAL A 49 -21.08 3.20 52.42
CA VAL A 49 -20.65 2.63 53.71
C VAL A 49 -20.77 3.70 54.79
N LEU A 50 -21.63 3.51 55.78
CA LEU A 50 -21.90 4.50 56.83
C LEU A 50 -21.17 4.10 58.12
N CYS A 51 -20.55 5.06 58.81
CA CYS A 51 -19.95 4.87 60.13
C CYS A 51 -21.03 4.68 61.19
N GLU A 52 -20.97 3.62 62.01
CA GLU A 52 -22.00 3.35 63.02
C GLU A 52 -22.09 4.47 64.10
N ASP A 53 -20.98 5.10 64.46
CA ASP A 53 -20.94 6.09 65.55
C ASP A 53 -21.48 7.48 65.18
N CYS A 54 -21.35 7.89 63.91
CA CYS A 54 -21.67 9.25 63.48
C CYS A 54 -22.59 9.33 62.25
N ASN A 55 -23.02 8.19 61.71
CA ASN A 55 -23.89 8.06 60.53
C ASN A 55 -23.41 8.80 59.26
N GLN A 56 -22.13 9.16 59.18
CA GLN A 56 -21.52 9.75 57.99
C GLN A 56 -20.94 8.68 57.07
N GLU A 57 -20.93 8.95 55.76
CA GLU A 57 -20.35 8.05 54.79
C GLU A 57 -18.81 7.99 54.92
N ILE A 58 -18.28 6.77 54.96
CA ILE A 58 -16.85 6.45 54.95
C ILE A 58 -16.30 6.64 53.55
N GLU A 59 -15.21 7.39 53.41
CA GLU A 59 -14.55 7.53 52.12
C GLU A 59 -13.92 6.19 51.69
N LYS A 60 -14.34 5.68 50.52
CA LYS A 60 -13.96 4.34 50.03
C LYS A 60 -12.47 4.16 49.67
N PHE A 61 -11.68 5.23 49.63
CA PHE A 61 -10.24 5.12 49.37
C PHE A 61 -9.43 4.87 50.65
N SER A 62 -9.78 5.56 51.75
CA SER A 62 -9.10 5.47 53.04
C SER A 62 -9.75 4.49 54.01
N PHE A 63 -11.05 4.19 53.87
CA PHE A 63 -11.82 3.39 54.82
C PHE A 63 -11.62 3.86 56.28
N ILE A 64 -11.67 5.18 56.46
CA ILE A 64 -11.57 5.89 57.73
C ILE A 64 -12.72 6.89 57.82
N CYS A 65 -13.41 6.94 58.95
CA CYS A 65 -14.31 8.03 59.25
C CYS A 65 -13.50 9.25 59.71
N TYR A 66 -13.27 10.22 58.82
CA TYR A 66 -12.54 11.44 59.19
C TYR A 66 -13.18 12.20 60.36
N ASN A 67 -14.50 12.15 60.53
CA ASN A 67 -15.17 12.79 61.67
C ASN A 67 -14.91 12.10 63.02
N CYS A 68 -14.74 10.77 63.06
CA CYS A 68 -14.31 10.07 64.28
C CYS A 68 -12.79 10.21 64.47
N TYR A 69 -12.00 9.98 63.40
CA TYR A 69 -10.54 10.05 63.43
C TYR A 69 -10.00 11.42 63.85
N ASN A 70 -10.60 12.53 63.38
CA ASN A 70 -10.18 13.88 63.76
C ASN A 70 -10.59 14.25 65.20
N LYS A 71 -11.57 13.53 65.79
CA LYS A 71 -11.99 13.70 67.19
C LYS A 71 -11.23 12.81 68.17
N GLU A 72 -10.74 11.65 67.72
CA GLU A 72 -9.88 10.78 68.51
C GLU A 72 -8.61 11.53 68.92
N THR A 73 -8.15 11.37 70.17
CA THR A 73 -6.94 12.03 70.70
C THR A 73 -5.83 11.05 71.09
N ASP A 74 -6.11 9.75 71.25
CA ASP A 74 -5.09 8.73 71.47
C ASP A 74 -4.31 8.43 70.17
N CYS A 75 -2.97 8.48 70.24
CA CYS A 75 -2.10 8.27 69.09
C CYS A 75 -1.99 6.79 68.66
N ASN A 76 -2.14 5.84 69.58
CA ASN A 76 -2.21 4.41 69.26
C ASN A 76 -3.53 4.08 68.59
N GLU A 77 -4.63 4.68 69.06
CA GLU A 77 -5.94 4.49 68.45
C GLU A 77 -6.00 5.09 67.05
N ARG A 78 -5.47 6.31 66.83
CA ARG A 78 -5.30 6.85 65.47
C ARG A 78 -4.46 5.94 64.56
N ASN A 79 -3.39 5.33 65.08
CA ASN A 79 -2.58 4.39 64.30
C ASN A 79 -3.34 3.08 63.97
N ARG A 80 -4.13 2.55 64.91
CA ARG A 80 -5.07 1.45 64.69
C ARG A 80 -6.08 1.82 63.59
N MET A 81 -6.70 2.99 63.70
CA MET A 81 -7.62 3.52 62.69
C MET A 81 -6.96 3.65 61.31
N ASN A 82 -5.70 4.08 61.23
CA ASN A 82 -4.99 4.22 59.94
C ASN A 82 -4.51 2.90 59.31
N HIS A 83 -4.02 1.95 60.12
CA HIS A 83 -3.19 0.84 59.60
C HIS A 83 -3.62 -0.57 60.06
N GLY A 84 -4.57 -0.67 61.00
CA GLY A 84 -5.02 -1.93 61.58
C GLY A 84 -4.00 -2.61 62.50
N ILE A 85 -4.31 -3.82 62.92
CA ILE A 85 -3.48 -4.64 63.81
C ILE A 85 -2.84 -5.81 63.02
N CYS A 86 -1.63 -6.19 63.39
CA CYS A 86 -1.01 -7.41 62.87
C CYS A 86 -1.62 -8.66 63.53
N ASN A 87 -2.31 -9.50 62.75
CA ASN A 87 -2.95 -10.74 63.22
C ASN A 87 -1.99 -11.77 63.87
N SER A 88 -0.68 -11.66 63.65
CA SER A 88 0.32 -12.59 64.21
C SER A 88 0.86 -12.16 65.58
N CYS A 89 0.89 -10.86 65.90
CA CYS A 89 1.48 -10.34 67.14
C CYS A 89 0.57 -9.37 67.92
N PHE A 90 -0.63 -9.10 67.40
CA PHE A 90 -1.69 -8.28 68.01
C PHE A 90 -1.24 -6.86 68.43
N LYS A 91 -0.31 -6.27 67.67
CA LYS A 91 0.11 -4.87 67.79
C LYS A 91 -0.28 -4.09 66.54
N SER A 92 -0.53 -2.78 66.70
CA SER A 92 -0.85 -1.87 65.60
C SER A 92 0.26 -1.86 64.56
N ASN A 93 -0.13 -1.90 63.28
CA ASN A 93 0.81 -1.77 62.18
C ASN A 93 1.34 -0.33 62.10
N THR A 94 2.56 -0.20 61.58
CA THR A 94 3.10 1.09 61.11
C THR A 94 2.91 1.22 59.60
N SER A 95 3.22 2.39 59.04
CA SER A 95 3.22 2.65 57.59
C SER A 95 4.14 1.72 56.77
N TYR A 96 5.01 0.94 57.42
CA TYR A 96 5.99 0.05 56.78
C TYR A 96 5.74 -1.45 57.07
N GLY A 97 4.60 -1.79 57.70
CA GLY A 97 4.25 -3.17 58.08
C GLY A 97 4.73 -3.58 59.48
N CYS A 98 4.75 -4.90 59.73
CA CYS A 98 5.09 -5.46 61.04
C CYS A 98 6.60 -5.74 61.17
N LEU A 99 7.30 -4.83 61.85
CA LEU A 99 8.74 -4.88 62.17
C LEU A 99 9.23 -6.19 62.82
N ILE A 100 8.34 -7.00 63.40
CA ILE A 100 8.68 -8.23 64.13
C ILE A 100 8.74 -9.47 63.21
N CYS A 101 8.09 -9.45 62.02
CA CYS A 101 7.84 -10.65 61.22
C CYS A 101 8.73 -10.84 59.96
N ASN A 102 9.65 -9.90 59.72
CA ASN A 102 10.80 -9.88 58.79
C ASN A 102 10.88 -10.94 57.63
N ILE A 103 10.68 -10.51 56.36
CA ILE A 103 10.88 -11.34 55.15
C ILE A 103 11.65 -10.56 54.07
N PHE A 104 12.98 -10.71 54.00
CA PHE A 104 13.84 -10.06 52.98
C PHE A 104 15.04 -10.94 52.59
N TYR A 105 15.55 -10.78 51.36
CA TYR A 105 16.87 -11.28 50.94
C TYR A 105 17.87 -10.11 50.89
N ILE A 106 19.13 -10.40 51.24
CA ILE A 106 20.22 -9.41 51.26
C ILE A 106 21.09 -9.57 49.99
N PHE A 107 21.49 -8.44 49.39
CA PHE A 107 22.51 -8.34 48.35
C PHE A 107 23.83 -7.95 49.01
N GLU A 108 24.80 -8.86 48.92
CA GLU A 108 26.07 -8.78 49.62
C GLU A 108 27.09 -7.98 48.76
N THR A 109 28.06 -7.33 49.38
CA THR A 109 29.12 -6.59 48.68
C THR A 109 29.93 -7.47 47.72
N SER A 110 30.14 -8.74 48.09
CA SER A 110 30.76 -9.77 47.25
C SER A 110 29.95 -10.14 46.01
N ASP A 111 28.67 -9.76 45.90
CA ASP A 111 27.90 -9.97 44.67
C ASP A 111 28.34 -9.06 43.52
N TYR A 112 29.08 -7.99 43.78
CA TYR A 112 29.66 -7.16 42.72
C TYR A 112 30.80 -7.86 41.96
N ASP A 113 31.43 -8.89 42.56
CA ASP A 113 32.42 -9.73 41.90
C ASP A 113 31.78 -10.69 40.86
N LEU A 114 30.47 -10.96 40.99
CA LEU A 114 29.70 -11.74 40.03
C LEU A 114 29.37 -10.91 38.78
N ASN A 115 29.42 -11.55 37.60
CA ASN A 115 28.97 -10.91 36.37
C ASN A 115 27.44 -10.74 36.35
N LEU A 116 26.95 -9.90 35.43
CA LEU A 116 25.55 -9.51 35.40
C LEU A 116 24.58 -10.70 35.20
N GLU A 117 24.97 -11.73 34.45
CA GLU A 117 24.15 -12.95 34.27
C GLU A 117 24.18 -13.86 35.49
N GLU A 118 25.29 -13.95 36.20
CA GLU A 118 25.41 -14.66 37.48
C GLU A 118 24.53 -14.02 38.57
N ARG A 119 24.51 -12.68 38.67
CA ARG A 119 23.62 -11.96 39.60
C ARG A 119 22.14 -12.13 39.25
N LYS A 120 21.79 -12.07 37.96
CA LYS A 120 20.44 -12.40 37.47
C LYS A 120 20.02 -13.81 37.85
N ALA A 121 20.95 -14.77 37.85
CA ALA A 121 20.69 -16.13 38.30
C ALA A 121 20.52 -16.23 39.83
N LYS A 122 21.42 -15.64 40.64
CA LYS A 122 21.36 -15.65 42.13
C LYS A 122 20.03 -15.08 42.64
N TYR A 123 19.59 -13.94 42.11
CA TYR A 123 18.43 -13.18 42.62
C TYR A 123 17.10 -13.43 41.88
N ARG A 124 17.06 -14.41 40.96
CA ARG A 124 15.91 -14.67 40.07
C ARG A 124 14.56 -14.79 40.78
N ASN A 125 14.56 -15.43 41.96
CA ASN A 125 13.35 -15.82 42.70
C ASN A 125 13.02 -14.90 43.90
N SER A 126 13.82 -13.88 44.17
CA SER A 126 13.60 -12.98 45.33
C SER A 126 12.44 -12.01 45.06
N ASN A 127 11.59 -11.77 46.08
CA ASN A 127 10.49 -10.80 46.00
C ASN A 127 10.95 -9.38 46.36
N TYR A 128 11.85 -9.26 47.33
CA TYR A 128 12.51 -8.03 47.76
C TYR A 128 14.00 -8.32 47.96
N ILE A 129 14.85 -7.38 47.55
CA ILE A 129 16.31 -7.46 47.66
C ILE A 129 16.76 -6.17 48.35
N LEU A 130 17.39 -6.27 49.51
CA LEU A 130 17.96 -5.12 50.22
C LEU A 130 19.48 -5.14 50.07
N CYS A 131 20.09 -4.00 49.72
CA CYS A 131 21.55 -3.87 49.72
C CYS A 131 22.09 -3.86 51.15
N GLU A 132 23.07 -4.70 51.48
CA GLU A 132 23.61 -4.78 52.84
C GLU A 132 24.25 -3.48 53.34
N GLU A 133 24.87 -2.70 52.44
CA GLU A 133 25.62 -1.49 52.82
C GLU A 133 24.73 -0.32 53.21
N CYS A 134 23.60 -0.14 52.51
CA CYS A 134 22.75 1.05 52.64
C CYS A 134 21.29 0.74 53.03
N ASN A 135 20.91 -0.54 53.16
CA ASN A 135 19.54 -1.02 53.40
C ASN A 135 18.48 -0.50 52.40
N ASN A 136 18.88 0.04 51.25
CA ASN A 136 17.95 0.42 50.19
C ASN A 136 17.52 -0.80 49.37
N GLU A 137 16.28 -0.77 48.89
CA GLU A 137 15.75 -1.79 47.98
C GLU A 137 16.43 -1.71 46.61
N ILE A 138 16.89 -2.85 46.10
CA ILE A 138 17.40 -3.01 44.75
C ILE A 138 16.22 -3.37 43.83
N PHE A 139 15.91 -2.50 42.89
CA PHE A 139 14.83 -2.73 41.94
C PHE A 139 15.08 -3.98 41.08
N LYS A 140 14.02 -4.78 40.92
CA LYS A 140 14.03 -6.07 40.20
C LYS A 140 14.16 -5.87 38.68
N GLY A 141 15.39 -5.59 38.26
CA GLY A 141 15.79 -5.26 36.89
C GLY A 141 17.22 -4.73 36.83
N ASP A 142 17.67 -4.04 37.88
CA ASP A 142 18.98 -3.41 37.95
C ASP A 142 20.09 -4.43 38.27
N PHE A 143 19.85 -5.31 39.26
CA PHE A 143 20.82 -6.29 39.77
C PHE A 143 22.15 -5.68 40.31
N TYR A 144 22.11 -4.41 40.69
CA TYR A 144 23.13 -3.70 41.47
C TYR A 144 22.43 -2.64 42.33
N CYS A 145 23.03 -2.20 43.44
CA CYS A 145 22.42 -1.12 44.21
C CYS A 145 22.63 0.23 43.53
N THR A 146 21.56 0.80 42.97
CA THR A 146 21.58 2.12 42.32
C THR A 146 21.97 3.25 43.29
N TYR A 147 21.68 3.12 44.60
CA TYR A 147 22.14 4.08 45.60
C TYR A 147 23.65 4.02 45.81
N CYS A 148 24.22 2.86 46.19
CA CYS A 148 25.67 2.71 46.33
C CYS A 148 26.42 3.02 45.02
N TYR A 149 25.87 2.62 43.86
CA TYR A 149 26.44 2.96 42.56
C TYR A 149 26.52 4.47 42.34
N ASN A 150 25.52 5.25 42.77
CA ASN A 150 25.53 6.70 42.61
C ASN A 150 26.56 7.37 43.55
N GLU A 151 26.62 6.92 44.81
CA GLU A 151 27.58 7.40 45.81
C GLU A 151 29.04 6.96 45.55
N GLU A 152 29.27 5.86 44.82
CA GLU A 152 30.63 5.40 44.50
C GLU A 152 31.38 6.40 43.59
N THR A 153 32.60 6.73 44.00
CA THR A 153 33.49 7.71 43.36
C THR A 153 34.71 7.06 42.68
N ASP A 154 35.03 5.81 43.00
CA ASP A 154 36.00 5.01 42.27
C ASP A 154 35.37 4.48 40.97
N ILE A 155 35.87 4.94 39.82
CA ILE A 155 35.32 4.56 38.51
C ILE A 155 35.45 3.06 38.19
N ILE A 156 36.50 2.39 38.69
CA ILE A 156 36.71 0.96 38.47
C ILE A 156 35.66 0.20 39.26
N LYS A 157 35.49 0.50 40.55
CA LYS A 157 34.41 -0.09 41.37
C LYS A 157 33.03 0.20 40.80
N LYS A 158 32.73 1.45 40.43
CA LYS A 158 31.46 1.85 39.81
C LYS A 158 31.17 1.04 38.54
N GLY A 159 32.19 0.80 37.72
CA GLY A 159 32.11 -0.09 36.55
C GLY A 159 31.81 -1.54 36.91
N HIS A 160 32.54 -2.12 37.86
CA HIS A 160 32.30 -3.47 38.36
C HIS A 160 30.90 -3.64 38.96
N MET A 161 30.45 -2.66 39.76
CA MET A 161 29.12 -2.68 40.38
C MET A 161 28.01 -2.84 39.36
N LYS A 162 28.08 -2.15 38.21
CA LYS A 162 27.02 -2.19 37.18
C LYS A 162 27.23 -3.23 36.07
N PHE A 163 28.47 -3.42 35.61
CA PHE A 163 28.78 -4.22 34.40
C PHE A 163 29.63 -5.47 34.68
N GLY A 164 30.02 -5.72 35.94
CA GLY A 164 31.03 -6.74 36.26
C GLY A 164 32.36 -6.41 35.58
N SER A 165 33.05 -7.42 35.04
CA SER A 165 34.29 -7.22 34.28
C SER A 165 34.11 -6.66 32.85
N SER A 166 32.86 -6.47 32.37
CA SER A 166 32.54 -6.14 30.97
C SER A 166 32.38 -4.64 30.71
N PHE A 167 33.38 -3.83 31.10
CA PHE A 167 33.37 -2.40 30.81
C PHE A 167 34.74 -1.84 30.39
N LYS A 168 34.72 -0.64 29.82
CA LYS A 168 35.92 0.17 29.54
C LYS A 168 35.79 1.59 30.07
N ILE A 169 36.93 2.22 30.30
CA ILE A 169 37.03 3.67 30.51
C ILE A 169 37.30 4.32 29.15
N LEU A 170 36.62 5.42 28.87
CA LEU A 170 36.74 6.16 27.60
C LEU A 170 38.12 6.82 27.45
N ASP A 171 38.93 6.32 26.53
CA ASP A 171 40.09 7.06 26.04
C ASP A 171 39.64 8.22 25.13
N CYS A 172 39.90 9.45 25.58
CA CYS A 172 39.59 10.66 24.82
C CYS A 172 40.61 10.96 23.71
N ASN A 173 41.76 10.27 23.67
CA ASN A 173 42.79 10.44 22.65
C ASN A 173 42.45 9.75 21.33
N LEU A 174 41.57 8.76 21.37
CA LEU A 174 41.00 8.11 20.18
C LEU A 174 40.01 9.05 19.48
N ASN A 175 39.95 8.97 18.15
CA ASN A 175 38.91 9.62 17.34
C ASN A 175 37.59 8.81 17.35
N LEU A 176 36.52 9.40 16.84
CA LEU A 176 35.17 8.83 16.92
C LEU A 176 35.04 7.43 16.26
N GLU A 177 35.78 7.15 15.19
CA GLU A 177 35.77 5.84 14.52
C GLU A 177 36.60 4.79 15.27
N GLU A 178 37.74 5.20 15.84
CA GLU A 178 38.57 4.35 16.71
C GLU A 178 37.80 3.93 17.97
N ARG A 179 37.14 4.87 18.66
CA ARG A 179 36.28 4.57 19.83
C ARG A 179 35.13 3.63 19.51
N ARG A 180 34.53 3.77 18.32
CA ARG A 180 33.50 2.85 17.82
C ARG A 180 34.05 1.45 17.64
N ALA A 181 35.20 1.30 16.99
CA ALA A 181 35.82 0.00 16.76
C ALA A 181 36.24 -0.68 18.08
N GLU A 182 36.81 0.07 19.03
CA GLU A 182 37.33 -0.49 20.28
C GLU A 182 36.22 -0.87 21.28
N TYR A 183 35.20 -0.01 21.45
CA TYR A 183 34.23 -0.16 22.54
C TYR A 183 32.91 -0.87 22.17
N MET A 184 32.70 -1.23 20.89
CA MET A 184 31.43 -1.84 20.43
C MET A 184 31.02 -3.10 21.21
N ASN A 185 31.99 -3.88 21.69
CA ASN A 185 31.79 -5.20 22.27
C ASN A 185 31.78 -5.24 23.81
N TYR A 186 31.91 -4.09 24.50
CA TYR A 186 31.83 -4.01 25.96
C TYR A 186 30.42 -3.63 26.41
N ASP A 187 29.97 -4.10 27.58
CA ASP A 187 28.61 -3.82 28.07
C ASP A 187 28.44 -2.38 28.55
N GLY A 188 29.48 -1.77 29.14
CA GLY A 188 29.50 -0.37 29.57
C GLY A 188 30.75 0.41 29.14
N ILE A 189 30.61 1.72 28.98
CA ILE A 189 31.73 2.66 28.81
C ILE A 189 31.58 3.76 29.87
N LEU A 190 32.58 3.99 30.71
CA LEU A 190 32.57 5.04 31.74
C LEU A 190 33.55 6.18 31.42
N CYS A 191 33.20 7.40 31.82
CA CYS A 191 34.06 8.57 31.66
C CYS A 191 34.88 8.87 32.93
N GLU A 192 36.21 8.71 32.86
CA GLU A 192 37.15 8.99 33.96
C GLU A 192 36.97 10.35 34.62
N LYS A 193 36.59 11.38 33.85
CA LYS A 193 36.50 12.76 34.32
C LYS A 193 35.23 13.11 35.09
N CYS A 194 34.20 12.26 35.04
CA CYS A 194 32.91 12.55 35.69
C CYS A 194 32.17 11.32 36.21
N ASN A 195 32.75 10.13 36.09
CA ASN A 195 32.22 8.84 36.51
C ASN A 195 30.83 8.49 35.94
N ASN A 196 30.39 9.20 34.91
CA ASN A 196 29.15 8.91 34.19
C ASN A 196 29.36 7.86 33.12
N GLU A 197 28.32 7.07 32.90
CA GLU A 197 28.19 6.19 31.75
C GLU A 197 28.07 6.99 30.46
N ILE A 198 28.75 6.51 29.42
CA ILE A 198 28.72 7.10 28.08
C ILE A 198 27.82 6.25 27.21
N ASP A 199 26.80 6.90 26.66
CA ASP A 199 25.91 6.29 25.68
C ASP A 199 26.68 5.90 24.40
N LYS A 200 26.53 4.61 24.03
CA LYS A 200 27.13 3.95 22.86
C LYS A 200 26.65 4.50 21.51
N TRP A 201 25.73 5.45 21.45
CA TRP A 201 25.42 6.20 20.24
C TRP A 201 26.42 7.33 19.98
N TYR A 202 26.99 7.91 21.05
CA TYR A 202 27.80 9.12 20.97
C TYR A 202 29.30 8.85 21.09
N TYR A 203 29.72 7.82 21.84
CA TYR A 203 31.15 7.51 22.11
C TYR A 203 31.96 8.72 22.61
N CYS A 204 31.29 9.66 23.28
CA CYS A 204 31.88 10.84 23.91
C CYS A 204 31.06 11.23 25.13
N CYS A 205 31.71 11.78 26.15
CA CYS A 205 31.00 12.23 27.35
C CYS A 205 30.31 13.58 27.12
N ALA A 206 28.99 13.54 26.90
CA ALA A 206 28.15 14.74 26.75
C ALA A 206 28.26 15.68 27.97
N TYR A 207 28.27 15.13 29.19
CA TYR A 207 28.39 15.91 30.42
C TYR A 207 29.70 16.72 30.49
N CYS A 208 30.83 16.09 30.18
CA CYS A 208 32.12 16.78 30.08
C CYS A 208 32.15 17.78 28.92
N TYR A 209 31.55 17.44 27.77
CA TYR A 209 31.47 18.34 26.62
C TYR A 209 30.69 19.63 26.92
N TYR A 210 29.59 19.54 27.67
CA TYR A 210 28.78 20.69 28.05
C TYR A 210 29.38 21.52 29.20
N LYS A 211 30.12 20.89 30.13
CA LYS A 211 30.82 21.60 31.22
C LYS A 211 32.15 22.22 30.81
N GLU A 212 32.83 21.66 29.82
CA GLU A 212 34.05 22.24 29.28
C GLU A 212 33.75 23.59 28.62
N THR A 213 34.63 24.57 28.78
CA THR A 213 34.50 25.90 28.15
C THR A 213 35.56 26.13 27.09
N ASP A 214 36.70 25.45 27.23
CA ASP A 214 37.80 25.43 26.27
C ASP A 214 37.39 24.68 24.99
N ILE A 215 37.34 25.39 23.86
CA ILE A 215 36.91 24.83 22.58
C ILE A 215 37.83 23.72 22.06
N ILE A 216 39.13 23.77 22.38
CA ILE A 216 40.07 22.71 22.00
C ILE A 216 39.68 21.45 22.76
N LYS A 217 39.55 21.54 24.09
CA LYS A 217 39.16 20.39 24.93
C LYS A 217 37.77 19.86 24.57
N LYS A 218 36.78 20.71 24.26
CA LYS A 218 35.47 20.28 23.71
C LYS A 218 35.62 19.45 22.43
N GLY A 219 36.44 19.92 21.49
CA GLY A 219 36.70 19.21 20.25
C GLY A 219 37.35 17.85 20.48
N HIS A 220 38.36 17.77 21.35
CA HIS A 220 38.95 16.48 21.77
C HIS A 220 37.93 15.54 22.41
N ILE A 221 37.04 16.05 23.28
CA ILE A 221 35.99 15.23 23.91
C ILE A 221 35.04 14.64 22.85
N LYS A 222 34.54 15.44 21.90
CA LYS A 222 33.54 15.01 20.90
C LYS A 222 34.13 14.24 19.70
N PHE A 223 35.27 14.68 19.18
CA PHE A 223 35.82 14.23 17.89
C PHE A 223 37.18 13.53 18.00
N GLY A 224 37.84 13.56 19.16
CA GLY A 224 39.24 13.16 19.31
C GLY A 224 40.21 14.23 18.75
N PRO A 225 41.48 13.91 18.48
CA PRO A 225 42.51 14.90 18.16
C PRO A 225 42.46 15.51 16.74
N LYS A 226 41.65 14.96 15.82
CA LYS A 226 41.61 15.38 14.42
C LYS A 226 40.40 16.26 14.07
N PHE A 227 40.34 17.46 14.64
CA PHE A 227 39.33 18.47 14.29
C PHE A 227 39.96 19.84 14.04
N GLY A 228 39.33 20.62 13.17
CA GLY A 228 39.72 21.99 12.88
C GLY A 228 38.94 22.99 13.73
N ILE A 229 39.54 24.15 14.01
CA ILE A 229 38.84 25.31 14.57
C ILE A 229 38.73 26.36 13.48
N PHE A 230 37.51 26.76 13.16
CA PHE A 230 37.17 27.84 12.25
C PHE A 230 37.07 29.15 13.01
N LYS A 231 37.86 30.13 12.58
CA LYS A 231 37.94 31.43 13.21
C LYS A 231 37.01 32.44 12.54
N THR A 232 36.55 33.42 13.30
CA THR A 232 35.85 34.61 12.79
C THR A 232 36.65 35.30 11.70
N SER A 233 37.98 35.36 11.85
CA SER A 233 38.91 35.90 10.87
C SER A 233 38.97 35.10 9.56
N ASP A 234 38.52 33.84 9.54
CA ASP A 234 38.46 33.03 8.31
C ASP A 234 37.32 33.46 7.36
N TYR A 235 36.37 34.28 7.81
CA TYR A 235 35.41 34.92 6.91
C TYR A 235 36.05 35.97 5.96
N ASN A 236 37.30 36.38 6.23
CA ASN A 236 38.08 37.20 5.32
C ASN A 236 38.70 36.39 4.17
N LEU A 237 38.77 35.05 4.30
CA LEU A 237 39.21 34.15 3.25
C LEU A 237 38.08 33.84 2.27
N ASP A 238 38.39 33.71 0.99
CA ASP A 238 37.40 33.28 0.01
C ASP A 238 36.99 31.81 0.22
N LEU A 239 35.86 31.42 -0.38
CA LEU A 239 35.29 30.08 -0.18
C LEU A 239 36.25 28.95 -0.62
N LYS A 240 37.12 29.20 -1.61
CA LYS A 240 38.08 28.22 -2.12
C LYS A 240 39.28 28.08 -1.17
N GLU A 241 39.76 29.19 -0.63
CA GLU A 241 40.78 29.24 0.42
C GLU A 241 40.30 28.52 1.70
N ARG A 242 39.07 28.79 2.17
CA ARG A 242 38.47 28.11 3.33
C ARG A 242 38.35 26.61 3.13
N ARG A 243 37.82 26.16 1.99
CA ARG A 243 37.76 24.73 1.64
C ARG A 243 39.13 24.08 1.72
N LYS A 244 40.16 24.68 1.10
CA LYS A 244 41.54 24.16 1.16
C LYS A 244 42.10 24.10 2.59
N LYS A 245 41.80 25.11 3.43
CA LYS A 245 42.26 25.17 4.83
C LYS A 245 41.68 24.03 5.69
N TYR A 246 40.43 23.64 5.45
CA TYR A 246 39.72 22.68 6.31
C TYR A 246 39.53 21.28 5.73
N MET A 247 39.92 21.05 4.47
CA MET A 247 39.73 19.77 3.76
C MET A 247 40.28 18.54 4.50
N ASN A 248 41.39 18.70 5.23
CA ASN A 248 42.12 17.60 5.89
C ASN A 248 41.70 17.34 7.35
N TYR A 249 40.69 18.04 7.87
CA TYR A 249 40.13 17.75 9.19
C TYR A 249 38.88 16.88 9.06
N ASP A 250 38.69 15.97 10.01
CA ASP A 250 37.51 15.09 10.01
C ASP A 250 36.24 15.92 10.29
N ASN A 251 36.32 16.82 11.29
CA ASN A 251 35.26 17.74 11.70
C ASN A 251 35.79 19.17 11.95
N ILE A 252 34.90 20.17 11.99
CA ILE A 252 35.26 21.59 12.17
C ILE A 252 34.33 22.26 13.19
N LEU A 253 34.91 22.88 14.23
CA LEU A 253 34.19 23.68 15.23
C LEU A 253 34.35 25.18 14.97
N CYS A 254 33.29 25.97 15.15
CA CYS A 254 33.35 27.43 15.07
C CYS A 254 33.72 28.05 16.43
N GLU A 255 34.73 28.92 16.47
CA GLU A 255 35.18 29.57 17.71
C GLU A 255 34.12 30.45 18.36
N GLU A 256 33.26 31.07 17.55
CA GLU A 256 32.37 32.14 17.99
C GLU A 256 31.05 31.61 18.55
N CYS A 257 30.47 30.57 17.94
CA CYS A 257 29.17 30.07 18.39
C CYS A 257 29.25 29.14 19.60
N ASN A 258 30.38 28.41 19.80
CA ASN A 258 30.77 27.53 20.95
C ASN A 258 29.64 26.76 21.70
N TYR A 259 28.50 26.55 21.06
CA TYR A 259 27.27 25.99 21.64
C TYR A 259 26.64 25.10 20.58
N TYR A 260 26.11 23.97 21.04
CA TYR A 260 25.38 23.01 20.21
C TYR A 260 23.93 23.01 20.68
N ASN A 261 22.97 23.00 19.75
CA ASN A 261 21.56 22.81 20.07
C ASN A 261 21.16 21.41 19.62
N GLU A 262 20.67 20.57 20.53
CA GLU A 262 20.46 19.13 20.28
C GLU A 262 19.33 18.85 19.28
N GLU A 263 18.35 19.74 19.18
CA GLU A 263 17.15 19.57 18.36
C GLU A 263 17.45 19.35 16.87
N THR A 264 18.52 19.93 16.35
CA THR A 264 18.69 20.09 14.90
C THR A 264 19.40 18.91 14.24
N ASP A 265 20.17 18.13 15.00
CA ASP A 265 20.81 16.91 14.52
C ASP A 265 19.89 15.69 14.61
N PHE A 266 18.96 15.69 15.59
CA PHE A 266 17.86 14.73 15.68
C PHE A 266 16.97 14.80 14.43
N ILE A 267 16.67 16.02 13.97
CA ILE A 267 15.97 16.29 12.71
C ILE A 267 16.81 15.80 11.51
N LYS A 268 18.09 16.20 11.39
CA LYS A 268 18.92 15.82 10.24
C LYS A 268 19.04 14.30 10.02
N LYS A 269 19.23 13.50 11.09
CA LYS A 269 19.31 12.04 10.97
C LYS A 269 17.97 11.37 10.65
N ALA A 270 16.84 11.95 11.08
CA ALA A 270 15.52 11.45 10.71
C ALA A 270 15.23 11.65 9.20
N TYR A 271 15.66 12.78 8.63
CA TYR A 271 15.39 13.12 7.23
C TYR A 271 16.36 12.50 6.21
N MET A 272 17.59 12.13 6.57
CA MET A 272 18.53 11.45 5.65
C MET A 272 18.10 10.06 5.15
N LYS A 273 16.93 9.55 5.56
CA LYS A 273 16.33 8.31 5.04
C LYS A 273 15.30 8.54 3.90
N TYR A 274 14.95 9.80 3.60
CA TYR A 274 14.00 10.17 2.56
C TYR A 274 14.48 11.41 1.78
N GLU A 275 14.63 11.30 0.46
CA GLU A 275 15.01 12.42 -0.39
C GLU A 275 13.88 13.47 -0.47
N TYR A 276 14.08 14.66 0.12
CA TYR A 276 13.63 15.99 -0.37
C TYR A 276 14.23 17.12 0.52
N GLU A 277 14.28 18.35 0.01
CA GLU A 277 15.11 19.46 0.55
C GLU A 277 14.51 20.27 1.73
N TYR A 278 15.40 21.01 2.42
CA TYR A 278 15.17 22.10 3.42
C TYR A 278 14.67 21.67 4.83
N VAL A 279 15.13 22.23 5.97
CA VAL A 279 15.89 23.47 6.24
C VAL A 279 17.09 23.25 7.21
N LYS A 280 18.10 24.12 7.06
CA LYS A 280 19.29 24.32 7.90
C LYS A 280 19.00 24.76 9.34
N TYR A 281 19.66 24.13 10.34
CA TYR A 281 20.05 24.77 11.63
C TYR A 281 21.21 24.01 12.32
N SER A 282 22.31 23.67 11.63
CA SER A 282 23.49 23.11 12.32
C SER A 282 24.44 24.20 12.81
N ASN A 283 24.92 24.03 14.05
CA ASN A 283 26.02 24.83 14.61
C ASN A 283 27.39 24.28 14.19
N GLU A 284 27.41 23.12 13.52
CA GLU A 284 28.57 22.57 12.83
C GLU A 284 28.71 23.19 11.44
N ILE A 285 29.95 23.47 11.04
CA ILE A 285 30.26 24.08 9.75
C ILE A 285 30.08 23.03 8.66
N ASP A 286 29.21 23.35 7.71
CA ASP A 286 28.99 22.53 6.54
C ASP A 286 30.32 22.33 5.78
N LYS A 287 30.74 21.07 5.61
CA LYS A 287 32.04 20.72 5.00
C LYS A 287 32.12 21.12 3.52
N TRP A 288 30.98 21.37 2.87
CA TRP A 288 30.88 21.88 1.51
C TRP A 288 30.82 23.42 1.48
N ASP A 289 30.07 24.03 2.39
CA ASP A 289 29.76 25.46 2.37
C ASP A 289 30.75 26.32 3.18
N CYS A 290 31.50 25.73 4.11
CA CYS A 290 32.58 26.36 4.90
C CYS A 290 32.23 27.69 5.61
N TYR A 291 31.00 27.86 6.09
CA TYR A 291 30.60 28.90 7.05
C TYR A 291 29.78 28.32 8.20
N CYS A 292 29.81 28.99 9.36
CA CYS A 292 28.93 28.63 10.47
C CYS A 292 27.51 29.15 10.19
N THR A 293 26.55 28.23 10.11
CA THR A 293 25.16 28.59 9.79
C THR A 293 24.51 29.40 10.91
N TYR A 294 24.84 29.09 12.17
CA TYR A 294 24.36 29.85 13.34
C TYR A 294 24.84 31.31 13.36
N CYS A 295 26.15 31.54 13.14
CA CYS A 295 26.70 32.90 13.04
C CYS A 295 26.12 33.61 11.81
N TYR A 296 26.01 32.91 10.68
CA TYR A 296 25.39 33.45 9.47
C TYR A 296 23.95 33.89 9.75
N ASP A 297 23.10 33.09 10.39
CA ASP A 297 21.70 33.45 10.61
C ASP A 297 21.56 34.64 11.60
N LYS A 298 22.40 34.70 12.63
CA LYS A 298 22.43 35.77 13.63
C LYS A 298 22.95 37.13 13.14
N GLU A 299 23.84 37.15 12.14
CA GLU A 299 24.38 38.40 11.62
C GLU A 299 23.26 39.28 11.01
N THR A 300 23.15 40.54 11.42
CA THR A 300 22.11 41.47 10.93
C THR A 300 22.64 42.37 9.82
N ASP A 301 23.95 42.57 9.75
CA ASP A 301 24.61 43.28 8.65
C ASP A 301 24.58 42.42 7.38
N VAL A 302 23.83 42.91 6.40
CA VAL A 302 23.60 42.21 5.12
C VAL A 302 24.89 42.07 4.30
N ILE A 303 25.86 42.96 4.45
CA ILE A 303 27.17 42.87 3.78
C ILE A 303 28.02 41.79 4.46
N LYS A 304 28.06 41.76 5.79
CA LYS A 304 28.76 40.69 6.53
C LYS A 304 28.15 39.32 6.26
N LYS A 305 26.81 39.18 6.27
CA LYS A 305 26.10 37.96 5.83
C LYS A 305 26.59 37.48 4.45
N ARG A 306 26.72 38.40 3.48
CA ARG A 306 27.23 38.07 2.12
C ARG A 306 28.68 37.58 2.17
N HIS A 307 29.58 38.29 2.86
CA HIS A 307 30.99 37.88 3.02
C HIS A 307 31.13 36.52 3.72
N MET A 308 30.35 36.26 4.77
CA MET A 308 30.38 34.98 5.49
C MET A 308 30.08 33.81 4.56
N LYS A 309 29.09 33.96 3.67
CA LYS A 309 28.65 32.88 2.77
C LYS A 309 29.50 32.71 1.51
N PHE A 310 29.97 33.79 0.90
CA PHE A 310 30.63 33.75 -0.43
C PHE A 310 32.08 34.27 -0.46
N GLY A 311 32.52 34.92 0.62
CA GLY A 311 33.80 35.63 0.68
C GLY A 311 33.70 37.07 0.14
N PRO A 312 34.74 37.90 0.36
CA PRO A 312 34.72 39.33 0.04
C PRO A 312 34.95 39.69 -1.45
N LYS A 313 35.06 38.70 -2.35
CA LYS A 313 35.41 38.89 -3.79
C LYS A 313 34.24 38.59 -4.77
N PHE A 314 33.01 38.50 -4.29
CA PHE A 314 31.84 38.05 -5.07
C PHE A 314 30.96 39.26 -5.49
N GLU A 315 30.71 39.45 -6.80
CA GLU A 315 30.05 40.65 -7.32
C GLU A 315 28.52 40.48 -7.47
N PHE A 316 27.75 41.43 -6.92
CA PHE A 316 26.28 41.39 -6.90
C PHE A 316 25.67 42.63 -7.58
N GLY A 317 24.61 42.39 -8.37
CA GLY A 317 23.80 43.46 -8.96
C GLY A 317 22.71 43.93 -8.00
N ILE A 318 22.55 45.24 -7.83
CA ILE A 318 21.47 45.83 -7.03
C ILE A 318 20.37 46.30 -7.99
N PHE A 319 19.24 45.58 -8.00
CA PHE A 319 18.04 45.92 -8.76
C PHE A 319 17.25 47.00 -8.02
N LYS A 320 17.22 48.17 -8.61
CA LYS A 320 16.62 49.38 -8.08
C LYS A 320 15.13 49.44 -8.44
N THR A 321 14.37 50.25 -7.70
CA THR A 321 12.96 50.51 -8.02
C THR A 321 12.80 51.33 -9.31
N SER A 322 13.83 52.09 -9.70
CA SER A 322 13.92 52.74 -11.02
C SER A 322 13.89 51.74 -12.18
N ASP A 323 14.32 50.50 -11.97
CA ASP A 323 14.57 49.54 -13.05
C ASP A 323 13.28 48.87 -13.51
N TYR A 324 12.17 49.09 -12.80
CA TYR A 324 10.82 48.81 -13.32
C TYR A 324 10.42 49.74 -14.48
N ASN A 325 11.15 50.83 -14.72
CA ASN A 325 11.02 51.66 -15.90
C ASN A 325 11.82 51.13 -17.10
N LEU A 326 12.66 50.11 -16.89
CA LEU A 326 13.37 49.40 -17.95
C LEU A 326 12.53 48.22 -18.45
N ASP A 327 12.52 48.00 -19.76
CA ASP A 327 11.91 46.79 -20.32
C ASP A 327 12.68 45.53 -19.90
N LEU A 328 12.03 44.38 -20.00
CA LEU A 328 12.64 43.10 -19.62
C LEU A 328 14.00 42.86 -20.31
N LYS A 329 14.14 43.23 -21.59
CA LYS A 329 15.41 43.09 -22.34
C LYS A 329 16.51 44.03 -21.87
N GLU A 330 16.14 45.23 -21.44
CA GLU A 330 17.06 46.23 -20.86
C GLU A 330 17.54 45.74 -19.48
N ARG A 331 16.63 45.26 -18.63
CA ARG A 331 16.95 44.63 -17.33
C ARG A 331 17.84 43.38 -17.44
N ILE A 332 17.61 42.54 -18.45
CA ILE A 332 18.49 41.38 -18.72
C ILE A 332 19.91 41.87 -19.02
N THR A 333 20.05 42.87 -19.90
CA THR A 333 21.37 43.39 -20.31
C THR A 333 22.13 44.05 -19.15
N GLU A 334 21.44 44.81 -18.31
CA GLU A 334 22.02 45.47 -17.13
C GLU A 334 22.55 44.45 -16.11
N TYR A 335 21.84 43.34 -15.92
CA TYR A 335 22.11 42.40 -14.83
C TYR A 335 22.79 41.08 -15.22
N MET A 336 22.98 40.78 -16.51
CA MET A 336 23.52 39.49 -16.98
C MET A 336 24.96 39.17 -16.52
N ASN A 337 25.73 40.17 -16.11
CA ASN A 337 27.14 40.01 -15.74
C ASN A 337 27.38 39.86 -14.23
N TYR A 338 26.35 39.94 -13.40
CA TYR A 338 26.47 39.76 -11.95
C TYR A 338 26.16 38.32 -11.54
N ASP A 339 26.91 37.77 -10.58
CA ASP A 339 26.71 36.39 -10.09
C ASP A 339 25.34 36.18 -9.41
N SER A 340 24.70 37.27 -8.96
CA SER A 340 23.33 37.28 -8.44
C SER A 340 22.78 38.70 -8.32
N ILE A 341 21.45 38.83 -8.43
CA ILE A 341 20.73 40.11 -8.39
C ILE A 341 19.91 40.21 -7.09
N LEU A 342 19.94 41.36 -6.40
CA LEU A 342 19.18 41.61 -5.16
C LEU A 342 18.28 42.85 -5.32
N CYS A 343 17.04 42.78 -4.85
CA CYS A 343 16.10 43.92 -4.91
C CYS A 343 16.37 44.94 -3.79
N GLU A 344 16.64 46.21 -4.13
CA GLU A 344 16.95 47.27 -3.15
C GLU A 344 15.88 47.44 -2.06
N LYS A 345 14.60 47.25 -2.41
CA LYS A 345 13.45 47.58 -1.55
C LYS A 345 13.18 46.52 -0.48
N CYS A 346 13.66 45.29 -0.67
CA CYS A 346 13.36 44.18 0.24
C CYS A 346 14.53 43.21 0.47
N ASN A 347 15.69 43.44 -0.14
CA ASN A 347 16.91 42.62 -0.10
C ASN A 347 16.76 41.14 -0.51
N ASN A 348 15.58 40.73 -1.00
CA ASN A 348 15.39 39.39 -1.56
C ASN A 348 16.16 39.22 -2.88
N LYS A 349 16.70 38.01 -3.11
CA LYS A 349 17.25 37.65 -4.42
C LYS A 349 16.16 37.72 -5.48
N ILE A 350 16.48 38.35 -6.61
CA ILE A 350 15.68 38.25 -7.83
C ILE A 350 16.16 37.00 -8.55
N GLU A 351 15.23 36.11 -8.87
CA GLU A 351 15.52 34.89 -9.61
C GLU A 351 15.91 35.22 -11.05
N ASP A 352 16.97 34.56 -11.51
CA ASP A 352 17.72 34.86 -12.74
C ASP A 352 16.91 34.65 -14.04
N TRP A 353 15.66 34.21 -13.92
CA TRP A 353 14.68 33.95 -14.99
C TRP A 353 13.55 34.98 -15.05
N ASN A 354 13.34 35.74 -13.97
CA ASN A 354 12.18 36.61 -13.80
C ASN A 354 12.54 38.11 -13.94
N TYR A 355 13.72 38.56 -13.51
CA TYR A 355 14.15 39.99 -13.58
C TYR A 355 13.12 41.01 -13.03
N TYR A 356 12.29 40.60 -12.07
CA TYR A 356 11.45 41.45 -11.23
C TYR A 356 11.37 40.85 -9.83
N CYS A 357 11.15 41.67 -8.79
CA CYS A 357 10.99 41.14 -7.44
C CYS A 357 9.57 40.59 -7.23
N ALA A 358 9.44 39.27 -7.14
CA ALA A 358 8.17 38.58 -6.89
C ALA A 358 7.49 39.07 -5.58
N TYR A 359 8.26 39.29 -4.51
CA TYR A 359 7.73 39.79 -3.23
C TYR A 359 7.08 41.18 -3.36
N CYS A 360 7.75 42.11 -4.07
CA CYS A 360 7.20 43.44 -4.33
C CYS A 360 5.99 43.36 -5.28
N TYR A 361 6.05 42.51 -6.32
CA TYR A 361 4.95 42.30 -7.26
C TYR A 361 3.68 41.78 -6.58
N CYS A 362 3.80 40.84 -5.65
CA CYS A 362 2.65 40.32 -4.90
C CYS A 362 1.97 41.41 -4.04
N LYS A 363 2.74 42.36 -3.50
CA LYS A 363 2.25 43.48 -2.68
C LYS A 363 1.71 44.67 -3.48
N GLU A 364 1.95 44.76 -4.79
CA GLU A 364 1.39 45.82 -5.62
C GLU A 364 -0.12 45.60 -5.88
N THR A 365 -0.91 46.65 -5.71
CA THR A 365 -2.38 46.65 -5.86
C THR A 365 -2.84 47.42 -7.10
N ASP A 366 -2.02 48.35 -7.58
CA ASP A 366 -2.24 49.09 -8.84
C ASP A 366 -2.00 48.15 -10.04
N VAL A 367 -3.04 47.89 -10.82
CA VAL A 367 -3.02 46.96 -11.98
C VAL A 367 -2.01 47.40 -13.04
N ILE A 368 -1.86 48.71 -13.25
CA ILE A 368 -0.96 49.27 -14.26
C ILE A 368 0.49 49.11 -13.80
N LYS A 369 0.79 49.48 -12.55
CA LYS A 369 2.13 49.27 -11.97
C LYS A 369 2.49 47.79 -11.94
N LYS A 370 1.56 46.91 -11.54
CA LYS A 370 1.77 45.45 -11.50
C LYS A 370 2.06 44.88 -12.90
N GLY A 371 1.37 45.38 -13.93
CA GLY A 371 1.68 45.09 -15.33
C GLY A 371 3.11 45.53 -15.72
N HIS A 372 3.46 46.79 -15.48
CA HIS A 372 4.81 47.32 -15.78
C HIS A 372 5.93 46.58 -15.02
N MET A 373 5.73 46.25 -13.74
CA MET A 373 6.73 45.51 -12.95
C MET A 373 7.14 44.20 -13.61
N LYS A 374 6.16 43.46 -14.13
CA LYS A 374 6.37 42.14 -14.74
C LYS A 374 6.81 42.19 -16.20
N PHE A 375 6.30 43.15 -16.97
CA PHE A 375 6.48 43.14 -18.44
C PHE A 375 7.30 44.32 -19.01
N GLY A 376 7.50 45.40 -18.24
CA GLY A 376 8.11 46.65 -18.69
C GLY A 376 7.08 47.66 -19.21
N PRO A 377 7.42 48.97 -19.26
CA PRO A 377 6.50 50.02 -19.67
C PRO A 377 6.21 50.05 -21.18
N LYS A 378 7.07 49.46 -22.04
CA LYS A 378 6.79 49.39 -23.49
C LYS A 378 5.93 48.18 -23.89
N PHE A 379 5.53 47.32 -22.93
CA PHE A 379 4.79 46.08 -23.21
C PHE A 379 3.27 46.27 -23.15
N LYS A 380 2.58 45.95 -24.24
CA LYS A 380 1.14 46.18 -24.39
C LYS A 380 0.30 45.04 -23.77
N PHE A 381 -0.20 45.25 -22.55
CA PHE A 381 -1.16 44.37 -21.85
C PHE A 381 -2.56 45.00 -21.76
N GLY A 382 -3.60 44.17 -21.75
CA GLY A 382 -5.00 44.59 -21.69
C GLY A 382 -5.55 44.56 -20.27
N ILE A 383 -6.56 45.37 -19.99
CA ILE A 383 -7.31 45.37 -18.73
C ILE A 383 -8.76 45.02 -19.03
N PHE A 384 -9.16 43.79 -18.70
CA PHE A 384 -10.53 43.29 -18.87
C PHE A 384 -11.43 43.90 -17.80
N LYS A 385 -12.41 44.66 -18.25
CA LYS A 385 -13.34 45.40 -17.41
C LYS A 385 -14.60 44.61 -17.17
N THR A 386 -15.35 45.00 -16.15
CA THR A 386 -16.66 44.41 -15.83
C THR A 386 -17.70 44.72 -16.92
N SER A 387 -17.52 45.83 -17.66
CA SER A 387 -18.31 46.15 -18.85
C SER A 387 -18.22 45.11 -19.97
N ASP A 388 -17.10 44.39 -20.05
CA ASP A 388 -16.75 43.58 -21.22
C ASP A 388 -17.50 42.24 -21.21
N TYR A 389 -18.15 41.91 -20.09
CA TYR A 389 -19.15 40.84 -20.03
C TYR A 389 -20.42 41.13 -20.86
N ASN A 390 -20.66 42.38 -21.24
CA ASN A 390 -21.72 42.74 -22.19
C ASN A 390 -21.34 42.45 -23.65
N LEU A 391 -20.07 42.18 -23.93
CA LEU A 391 -19.57 41.81 -25.25
C LEU A 391 -19.65 40.29 -25.44
N ASP A 392 -19.95 39.85 -26.66
CA ASP A 392 -19.89 38.43 -26.98
C ASP A 392 -18.44 37.90 -27.03
N LEU A 393 -18.28 36.57 -27.06
CA LEU A 393 -16.96 35.95 -27.03
C LEU A 393 -16.09 36.32 -28.25
N LYS A 394 -16.69 36.64 -29.40
CA LYS A 394 -15.98 37.05 -30.62
C LYS A 394 -15.57 38.52 -30.54
N GLU A 395 -16.42 39.38 -29.98
CA GLU A 395 -16.15 40.78 -29.68
C GLU A 395 -14.99 40.92 -28.67
N ARG A 396 -15.04 40.19 -27.54
CA ARG A 396 -13.94 40.14 -26.56
C ARG A 396 -12.64 39.60 -27.14
N ARG A 397 -12.72 38.59 -28.01
CA ARG A 397 -11.56 38.09 -28.76
C ARG A 397 -10.95 39.20 -29.62
N ALA A 398 -11.75 39.90 -30.41
CA ALA A 398 -11.27 40.98 -31.27
C ALA A 398 -10.64 42.14 -30.48
N GLU A 399 -11.23 42.52 -29.34
CA GLU A 399 -10.70 43.57 -28.45
C GLU A 399 -9.34 43.18 -27.85
N TYR A 400 -9.21 41.96 -27.33
CA TYR A 400 -8.03 41.56 -26.56
C TYR A 400 -6.94 40.81 -27.36
N MET A 401 -7.22 40.35 -28.59
CA MET A 401 -6.29 39.56 -29.42
C MET A 401 -4.94 40.25 -29.72
N ASN A 402 -4.88 41.59 -29.68
CA ASN A 402 -3.66 42.36 -29.93
C ASN A 402 -2.87 42.71 -28.65
N TYR A 403 -3.24 42.14 -27.51
CA TYR A 403 -2.55 42.30 -26.23
C TYR A 403 -1.82 41.01 -25.84
N HIS A 404 -0.60 41.14 -25.32
CA HIS A 404 0.24 39.97 -24.99
C HIS A 404 -0.17 39.26 -23.68
N SER A 405 -1.03 39.91 -22.88
CA SER A 405 -1.60 39.39 -21.64
C SER A 405 -2.79 40.27 -21.25
N ILE A 406 -3.78 39.69 -20.58
CA ILE A 406 -4.98 40.40 -20.12
C ILE A 406 -5.07 40.28 -18.59
N LEU A 407 -5.33 41.38 -17.88
CA LEU A 407 -5.55 41.39 -16.43
C LEU A 407 -7.00 41.77 -16.13
N CYS A 408 -7.67 41.07 -15.21
CA CYS A 408 -9.03 41.43 -14.77
C CYS A 408 -8.99 42.61 -13.79
N GLU A 409 -9.75 43.69 -14.06
CA GLU A 409 -9.79 44.88 -13.18
C GLU A 409 -10.29 44.59 -11.76
N LYS A 410 -11.14 43.57 -11.60
CA LYS A 410 -11.88 43.32 -10.35
C LYS A 410 -11.11 42.46 -9.36
N CYS A 411 -10.20 41.61 -9.84
CA CYS A 411 -9.45 40.67 -8.99
C CYS A 411 -7.96 40.59 -9.31
N ASN A 412 -7.47 41.41 -10.25
CA ASN A 412 -6.06 41.57 -10.63
C ASN A 412 -5.35 40.30 -11.11
N ASN A 413 -6.09 39.24 -11.42
CA ASN A 413 -5.58 37.99 -11.98
C ASN A 413 -5.42 38.09 -13.49
N LYS A 414 -4.44 37.38 -14.05
CA LYS A 414 -4.36 37.17 -15.51
C LYS A 414 -5.59 36.38 -15.96
N ILE A 415 -6.26 36.87 -17.00
CA ILE A 415 -7.23 36.08 -17.77
C ILE A 415 -6.44 35.26 -18.78
N GLU A 416 -6.72 33.96 -18.84
CA GLU A 416 -6.07 33.09 -19.83
C GLU A 416 -6.64 33.34 -21.22
N ASP A 417 -5.73 33.32 -22.19
CA ASP A 417 -5.94 33.76 -23.58
C ASP A 417 -6.89 32.82 -24.38
N TRP A 418 -7.43 31.79 -23.73
CA TRP A 418 -8.41 30.84 -24.27
C TRP A 418 -9.85 31.15 -23.83
N TYR A 419 -10.04 31.65 -22.60
CA TYR A 419 -11.36 31.85 -22.01
C TYR A 419 -11.97 33.21 -22.32
N TYR A 420 -11.17 34.29 -22.35
CA TYR A 420 -11.66 35.68 -22.50
C TYR A 420 -12.77 36.04 -21.48
N TYR A 421 -12.72 35.45 -20.29
CA TYR A 421 -13.49 35.83 -19.11
C TYR A 421 -12.70 35.52 -17.84
N CYS A 422 -12.97 36.20 -16.73
CA CYS A 422 -12.30 35.92 -15.47
C CYS A 422 -12.98 34.74 -14.75
N THR A 423 -12.32 33.59 -14.72
CA THR A 423 -12.77 32.37 -14.02
C THR A 423 -13.06 32.63 -12.54
N CYS A 424 -12.14 33.29 -11.82
CA CYS A 424 -12.31 33.70 -10.41
C CYS A 424 -13.56 34.57 -10.16
N CYS A 425 -14.00 35.35 -11.14
CA CYS A 425 -15.26 36.10 -11.05
C CYS A 425 -16.47 35.23 -11.43
N TYR A 426 -16.34 34.41 -12.48
CA TYR A 426 -17.37 33.48 -12.94
C TYR A 426 -17.77 32.51 -11.84
N ASP A 427 -16.82 31.88 -11.14
CA ASP A 427 -17.11 30.85 -10.14
C ASP A 427 -17.97 31.40 -8.97
N LYS A 428 -17.76 32.68 -8.62
CA LYS A 428 -18.45 33.40 -7.55
C LYS A 428 -19.86 33.91 -7.89
N GLU A 429 -20.26 33.91 -9.17
CA GLU A 429 -21.61 34.31 -9.58
C GLU A 429 -22.63 33.19 -9.29
N THR A 430 -23.83 33.55 -8.84
CA THR A 430 -24.88 32.58 -8.46
C THR A 430 -26.10 32.63 -9.39
N ASP A 431 -26.28 33.74 -10.11
CA ASP A 431 -27.31 33.91 -11.13
C ASP A 431 -26.94 33.14 -12.41
N VAL A 432 -27.78 32.19 -12.82
CA VAL A 432 -27.50 31.31 -13.97
C VAL A 432 -27.51 32.06 -15.31
N ILE A 433 -28.31 33.12 -15.42
CA ILE A 433 -28.38 33.97 -16.61
C ILE A 433 -27.10 34.81 -16.70
N LYS A 434 -26.66 35.40 -15.58
CA LYS A 434 -25.37 36.12 -15.53
C LYS A 434 -24.20 35.18 -15.81
N LYS A 435 -24.17 33.97 -15.25
CA LYS A 435 -23.13 32.96 -15.59
C LYS A 435 -23.11 32.63 -17.09
N GLY A 436 -24.28 32.43 -17.70
CA GLY A 436 -24.41 32.26 -19.15
C GLY A 436 -23.82 33.44 -19.93
N HIS A 437 -24.21 34.67 -19.58
CA HIS A 437 -23.67 35.88 -20.22
C HIS A 437 -22.16 36.06 -19.99
N MET A 438 -21.63 35.76 -18.80
CA MET A 438 -20.19 35.87 -18.53
C MET A 438 -19.38 34.95 -19.44
N LYS A 439 -19.84 33.72 -19.64
CA LYS A 439 -19.16 32.70 -20.44
C LYS A 439 -19.35 32.88 -21.95
N PHE A 440 -20.55 33.23 -22.40
CA PHE A 440 -20.91 33.22 -23.82
C PHE A 440 -21.24 34.60 -24.41
N GLY A 441 -21.58 35.58 -23.56
CA GLY A 441 -22.09 36.90 -23.94
C GLY A 441 -23.62 36.98 -24.01
N PRO A 442 -24.22 38.18 -23.92
CA PRO A 442 -25.67 38.35 -23.91
C PRO A 442 -26.37 38.07 -25.25
N LYS A 443 -25.61 38.03 -26.35
CA LYS A 443 -26.12 37.69 -27.69
C LYS A 443 -26.18 36.18 -27.97
N PHE A 444 -25.54 35.35 -27.13
CA PHE A 444 -25.41 33.92 -27.39
C PHE A 444 -26.62 33.15 -26.85
N LYS A 445 -27.27 32.37 -27.71
CA LYS A 445 -28.47 31.61 -27.35
C LYS A 445 -28.11 30.30 -26.63
N PHE A 446 -28.10 30.34 -25.30
CA PHE A 446 -28.00 29.16 -24.43
C PHE A 446 -29.37 28.77 -23.84
N GLY A 447 -29.57 27.48 -23.57
CA GLY A 447 -30.79 26.95 -22.98
C GLY A 447 -30.71 26.90 -21.46
N ILE A 448 -31.86 26.97 -20.80
CA ILE A 448 -31.99 26.71 -19.36
C ILE A 448 -32.89 25.50 -19.20
N PHE A 449 -32.31 24.37 -18.84
CA PHE A 449 -33.04 23.13 -18.58
C PHE A 449 -33.75 23.22 -17.23
N LYS A 450 -35.07 23.12 -17.27
CA LYS A 450 -35.91 23.22 -16.08
C LYS A 450 -36.18 21.84 -15.50
N THR A 451 -36.52 21.82 -14.23
CA THR A 451 -36.93 20.61 -13.51
C THR A 451 -38.27 20.05 -14.02
N SER A 452 -39.13 20.87 -14.62
CA SER A 452 -40.34 20.45 -15.34
C SER A 452 -40.05 19.54 -16.54
N ASP A 453 -38.90 19.71 -17.18
CA ASP A 453 -38.64 19.15 -18.51
C ASP A 453 -38.29 17.66 -18.44
N TYR A 454 -38.08 17.13 -17.23
CA TYR A 454 -38.04 15.69 -16.98
C TYR A 454 -39.36 14.97 -17.27
N ASN A 455 -40.49 15.70 -17.31
CA ASN A 455 -41.80 15.15 -17.68
C ASN A 455 -41.98 14.99 -19.20
N LEU A 456 -41.13 15.62 -20.01
CA LEU A 456 -41.13 15.50 -21.46
C LEU A 456 -40.44 14.20 -21.89
N ASP A 457 -40.95 13.60 -22.96
CA ASP A 457 -40.30 12.43 -23.57
C ASP A 457 -38.93 12.79 -24.18
N LEU A 458 -38.14 11.78 -24.55
CA LEU A 458 -36.79 12.01 -25.08
C LEU A 458 -36.79 12.71 -26.45
N LYS A 459 -37.83 12.57 -27.25
CA LYS A 459 -38.00 13.22 -28.57
C LYS A 459 -38.43 14.68 -28.40
N GLU A 460 -39.34 14.95 -27.47
CA GLU A 460 -39.76 16.30 -27.06
C GLU A 460 -38.58 17.10 -26.47
N ARG A 461 -37.85 16.54 -25.50
CA ARG A 461 -36.64 17.20 -24.94
C ARG A 461 -35.58 17.47 -25.99
N ARG A 462 -35.36 16.51 -26.91
CA ARG A 462 -34.47 16.73 -28.05
C ARG A 462 -34.96 17.91 -28.90
N ALA A 463 -36.24 17.96 -29.25
CA ALA A 463 -36.79 19.06 -30.06
C ALA A 463 -36.66 20.43 -29.38
N GLU A 464 -36.92 20.53 -28.07
CA GLU A 464 -36.78 21.77 -27.30
C GLU A 464 -35.31 22.24 -27.25
N TYR A 465 -34.38 21.33 -26.98
CA TYR A 465 -32.99 21.70 -26.67
C TYR A 465 -31.99 21.60 -27.83
N MET A 466 -32.33 20.94 -28.95
CA MET A 466 -31.45 20.75 -30.11
C MET A 466 -30.96 22.06 -30.75
N ASN A 467 -31.72 23.15 -30.63
CA ASN A 467 -31.37 24.45 -31.22
C ASN A 467 -30.55 25.37 -30.29
N TYR A 468 -30.08 24.86 -29.15
CA TYR A 468 -29.23 25.59 -28.21
C TYR A 468 -27.79 25.07 -28.23
N HIS A 469 -26.83 25.98 -28.41
CA HIS A 469 -25.40 25.62 -28.49
C HIS A 469 -24.80 25.16 -27.14
N SER A 470 -25.47 25.45 -26.02
CA SER A 470 -25.12 25.01 -24.67
C SER A 470 -26.35 25.14 -23.78
N ILE A 471 -26.44 24.30 -22.74
CA ILE A 471 -27.60 24.25 -21.84
C ILE A 471 -27.08 24.27 -20.40
N LEU A 472 -27.73 25.05 -19.53
CA LEU A 472 -27.45 25.11 -18.10
C LEU A 472 -28.64 24.55 -17.32
N CYS A 473 -28.39 23.76 -16.27
CA CYS A 473 -29.44 23.28 -15.37
C CYS A 473 -29.86 24.38 -14.38
N GLU A 474 -31.16 24.71 -14.30
CA GLU A 474 -31.67 25.75 -13.39
C GLU A 474 -31.37 25.46 -11.90
N LYS A 475 -31.30 24.17 -11.53
CA LYS A 475 -31.23 23.72 -10.13
C LYS A 475 -29.80 23.73 -9.57
N CYS A 476 -28.78 23.62 -10.43
CA CYS A 476 -27.40 23.48 -9.98
C CYS A 476 -26.37 24.25 -10.82
N ASN A 477 -26.81 25.05 -11.79
CA ASN A 477 -26.00 25.93 -12.65
C ASN A 477 -24.88 25.22 -13.45
N ASN A 478 -24.90 23.89 -13.53
CA ASN A 478 -23.95 23.11 -14.31
C ASN A 478 -24.40 22.98 -15.77
N GLY A 479 -23.43 22.83 -16.67
CA GLY A 479 -23.69 22.46 -18.05
C GLY A 479 -24.37 21.09 -18.15
N ILE A 480 -25.30 20.97 -19.10
CA ILE A 480 -25.85 19.69 -19.55
C ILE A 480 -25.20 19.36 -20.88
N ASP A 481 -24.59 18.19 -20.97
CA ASP A 481 -23.97 17.73 -22.21
C ASP A 481 -25.03 17.23 -23.20
N ASN A 482 -24.88 17.64 -24.46
CA ASN A 482 -25.81 17.33 -25.56
C ASN A 482 -25.69 15.87 -26.09
N PHE A 483 -25.12 14.93 -25.32
CA PHE A 483 -24.93 13.52 -25.73
C PHE A 483 -26.23 12.67 -25.68
N GLY A 484 -27.32 13.22 -26.21
CA GLY A 484 -28.50 12.46 -26.65
C GLY A 484 -29.63 12.23 -25.64
N TYR A 485 -29.42 12.41 -24.33
CA TYR A 485 -30.46 12.18 -23.31
C TYR A 485 -30.99 13.43 -22.60
N TYR A 486 -30.33 14.58 -22.76
CA TYR A 486 -30.77 15.89 -22.24
C TYR A 486 -31.29 15.81 -20.79
N TYR A 487 -30.37 15.54 -19.86
CA TYR A 487 -30.63 15.51 -18.41
C TYR A 487 -29.42 16.03 -17.62
N CYS A 488 -29.65 16.58 -16.43
CA CYS A 488 -28.56 17.02 -15.57
C CYS A 488 -27.97 15.84 -14.78
N ALA A 489 -26.77 15.39 -15.16
CA ALA A 489 -26.04 14.33 -14.48
C ALA A 489 -25.90 14.58 -12.96
N TYR A 490 -25.49 15.80 -12.57
CA TYR A 490 -25.35 16.18 -11.16
C TYR A 490 -26.66 16.09 -10.36
N CYS A 491 -27.81 16.36 -10.98
CA CYS A 491 -29.12 16.19 -10.33
C CYS A 491 -29.56 14.72 -10.33
N TYR A 492 -29.30 14.00 -11.41
CA TYR A 492 -29.59 12.56 -11.53
C TYR A 492 -28.83 11.76 -10.48
N ASP A 493 -27.54 12.02 -10.26
CA ASP A 493 -26.72 11.25 -9.31
C ASP A 493 -27.25 11.38 -7.87
N LYS A 494 -27.82 12.55 -7.52
CA LYS A 494 -28.42 12.86 -6.21
C LYS A 494 -29.83 12.34 -5.98
N GLU A 495 -30.56 11.90 -7.00
CA GLU A 495 -31.89 11.29 -6.83
C GLU A 495 -31.75 9.86 -6.29
N THR A 496 -32.63 9.44 -5.38
CA THR A 496 -32.57 8.08 -4.76
C THR A 496 -33.71 7.18 -5.21
N ASP A 497 -34.82 7.76 -5.64
CA ASP A 497 -35.97 7.04 -6.19
C ASP A 497 -35.64 6.48 -7.58
N VAL A 498 -35.69 5.15 -7.74
CA VAL A 498 -35.33 4.45 -8.98
C VAL A 498 -36.29 4.78 -10.13
N ILE A 499 -37.58 4.99 -9.82
CA ILE A 499 -38.59 5.36 -10.82
C ILE A 499 -38.30 6.78 -11.30
N LYS A 500 -38.03 7.72 -10.37
CA LYS A 500 -37.63 9.10 -10.74
C LYS A 500 -36.29 9.15 -11.48
N LYS A 501 -35.29 8.36 -11.09
CA LYS A 501 -34.01 8.27 -11.83
C LYS A 501 -34.21 7.83 -13.28
N ASN A 502 -35.01 6.78 -13.49
CA ASN A 502 -35.34 6.32 -14.84
C ASN A 502 -36.14 7.39 -15.60
N HIS A 503 -37.12 8.03 -14.96
CA HIS A 503 -37.90 9.12 -15.53
C HIS A 503 -37.03 10.30 -15.98
N MET A 504 -36.12 10.77 -15.12
CA MET A 504 -35.17 11.85 -15.45
C MET A 504 -34.31 11.52 -16.67
N LYS A 505 -33.92 10.24 -16.83
CA LYS A 505 -33.02 9.79 -17.90
C LYS A 505 -33.73 9.40 -19.19
N PHE A 506 -34.95 8.90 -19.11
CA PHE A 506 -35.66 8.23 -20.22
C PHE A 506 -37.04 8.83 -20.55
N GLY A 507 -37.60 9.66 -19.67
CA GLY A 507 -38.94 10.22 -19.80
C GLY A 507 -40.03 9.30 -19.22
N PRO A 508 -41.32 9.61 -19.47
CA PRO A 508 -42.44 8.83 -18.95
C PRO A 508 -42.61 7.45 -19.60
N ASP A 509 -42.24 7.27 -20.88
CA ASP A 509 -42.50 6.02 -21.61
C ASP A 509 -41.35 5.00 -21.52
N PHE A 510 -41.25 4.34 -20.36
CA PHE A 510 -40.41 3.15 -20.20
C PHE A 510 -41.17 2.02 -19.48
N LYS A 511 -40.80 0.77 -19.78
CA LYS A 511 -41.44 -0.41 -19.17
C LYS A 511 -40.42 -1.34 -18.51
N PHE A 512 -40.80 -1.94 -17.39
CA PHE A 512 -40.01 -3.00 -16.77
C PHE A 512 -40.18 -4.34 -17.51
N PHE A 513 -39.04 -4.97 -17.83
CA PHE A 513 -38.96 -6.37 -18.22
C PHE A 513 -38.98 -7.23 -16.96
N ASN A 514 -39.96 -8.12 -16.88
CA ASN A 514 -40.14 -8.97 -15.72
C ASN A 514 -39.37 -10.29 -15.88
N THR A 515 -38.84 -10.80 -14.78
CA THR A 515 -38.03 -12.03 -14.75
C THR A 515 -38.80 -13.30 -15.11
N PHE A 516 -40.13 -13.33 -14.95
CA PHE A 516 -40.97 -14.42 -15.44
C PHE A 516 -41.05 -14.48 -16.99
N ASP A 517 -40.76 -13.38 -17.68
CA ASP A 517 -40.78 -13.33 -19.16
C ASP A 517 -39.59 -14.04 -19.82
N TYR A 518 -38.65 -14.58 -19.04
CA TYR A 518 -37.66 -15.52 -19.55
C TYR A 518 -38.27 -16.88 -19.93
N ASN A 519 -39.47 -17.20 -19.45
CA ASN A 519 -40.20 -18.42 -19.84
C ASN A 519 -40.82 -18.29 -21.24
N LEU A 520 -41.03 -17.06 -21.72
CA LEU A 520 -41.51 -16.80 -23.08
C LEU A 520 -40.39 -17.04 -24.10
N ASN A 521 -40.75 -17.47 -25.31
CA ASN A 521 -39.81 -17.53 -26.43
C ASN A 521 -39.48 -16.12 -26.98
N LEU A 522 -38.55 -16.03 -27.92
CA LEU A 522 -38.07 -14.73 -28.44
C LEU A 522 -39.17 -13.93 -29.15
N GLU A 523 -40.06 -14.57 -29.90
CA GLU A 523 -41.14 -13.90 -30.64
C GLU A 523 -42.26 -13.41 -29.70
N GLU A 524 -42.59 -14.17 -28.66
CA GLU A 524 -43.50 -13.73 -27.60
C GLU A 524 -42.97 -12.51 -26.84
N ARG A 525 -41.66 -12.49 -26.52
CA ARG A 525 -41.03 -11.33 -25.86
C ARG A 525 -40.97 -10.11 -26.77
N LYS A 526 -40.70 -10.28 -28.07
CA LYS A 526 -40.80 -9.22 -29.08
C LYS A 526 -42.20 -8.61 -29.02
N ALA A 527 -43.23 -9.40 -29.27
CA ALA A 527 -44.63 -8.94 -29.29
C ALA A 527 -45.05 -8.23 -27.98
N LYS A 528 -44.58 -8.69 -26.82
CA LYS A 528 -44.88 -8.08 -25.51
C LYS A 528 -44.27 -6.69 -25.31
N TYR A 529 -43.05 -6.47 -25.84
CA TYR A 529 -42.21 -5.32 -25.48
C TYR A 529 -41.90 -4.34 -26.62
N GLU A 530 -42.16 -4.70 -27.87
CA GLU A 530 -41.88 -3.92 -29.08
C GLU A 530 -42.38 -2.46 -28.99
N LYS A 531 -43.61 -2.27 -28.51
CA LYS A 531 -44.31 -0.98 -28.43
C LYS A 531 -43.76 0.04 -27.42
N TYR A 532 -42.85 -0.35 -26.53
CA TYR A 532 -42.27 0.55 -25.52
C TYR A 532 -40.91 1.02 -26.00
N ASP A 533 -40.65 2.32 -26.09
CA ASP A 533 -39.38 2.83 -26.59
C ASP A 533 -38.17 2.33 -25.77
N ILE A 534 -38.33 2.27 -24.44
CA ILE A 534 -37.27 1.83 -23.53
C ILE A 534 -37.80 0.73 -22.59
N VAL A 535 -37.07 -0.39 -22.56
CA VAL A 535 -37.37 -1.55 -21.71
C VAL A 535 -36.23 -1.72 -20.71
N VAL A 536 -36.54 -1.79 -19.41
CA VAL A 536 -35.55 -1.83 -18.32
C VAL A 536 -35.71 -3.12 -17.52
N CYS A 537 -34.63 -3.86 -17.28
CA CYS A 537 -34.68 -5.06 -16.44
C CYS A 537 -35.01 -4.72 -14.98
N GLU A 538 -36.10 -5.26 -14.43
CA GLU A 538 -36.51 -5.02 -13.04
C GLU A 538 -35.42 -5.39 -12.01
N LYS A 539 -34.64 -6.45 -12.30
CA LYS A 539 -33.66 -7.03 -11.37
C LYS A 539 -32.35 -6.25 -11.27
N CYS A 540 -31.98 -5.45 -12.28
CA CYS A 540 -30.70 -4.74 -12.28
C CYS A 540 -30.76 -3.30 -12.81
N ASN A 541 -31.96 -2.79 -13.09
CA ASN A 541 -32.23 -1.46 -13.60
C ASN A 541 -31.33 -1.05 -14.80
N GLN A 542 -31.13 -1.96 -15.75
CA GLN A 542 -30.40 -1.71 -17.00
C GLN A 542 -31.35 -1.81 -18.18
N GLY A 543 -31.15 -0.96 -19.19
CA GLY A 543 -31.83 -1.08 -20.47
C GLY A 543 -31.60 -2.44 -21.12
N ILE A 544 -32.65 -3.05 -21.65
CA ILE A 544 -32.60 -4.28 -22.43
C ILE A 544 -32.49 -3.91 -23.91
N ASN A 545 -31.60 -4.60 -24.62
CA ASN A 545 -31.46 -4.42 -26.05
C ASN A 545 -32.66 -5.05 -26.79
N LYS A 546 -33.41 -4.23 -27.54
CA LYS A 546 -34.53 -4.64 -28.42
C LYS A 546 -34.13 -5.61 -29.54
N HIS A 547 -32.86 -5.92 -29.75
CA HIS A 547 -32.45 -6.99 -30.68
C HIS A 547 -32.57 -8.38 -30.05
N ASN A 548 -32.39 -8.47 -28.72
CA ASN A 548 -32.19 -9.75 -28.04
C ASN A 548 -33.30 -10.08 -27.01
N TYR A 549 -34.05 -9.10 -26.52
CA TYR A 549 -35.14 -9.27 -25.54
C TYR A 549 -34.77 -10.14 -24.31
N TYR A 550 -33.54 -10.01 -23.83
CA TYR A 550 -33.10 -10.51 -22.53
C TYR A 550 -32.11 -9.54 -21.89
N CYS A 551 -32.11 -9.44 -20.56
CA CYS A 551 -31.11 -8.64 -19.87
C CYS A 551 -29.74 -9.31 -19.87
N THR A 552 -28.80 -8.79 -20.68
CA THR A 552 -27.41 -9.27 -20.76
C THR A 552 -26.70 -9.27 -19.41
N ARG A 553 -26.94 -8.26 -18.54
CA ARG A 553 -26.32 -8.18 -17.21
C ARG A 553 -26.80 -9.28 -16.26
N CYS A 554 -28.08 -9.65 -16.34
CA CYS A 554 -28.61 -10.79 -15.58
C CYS A 554 -28.14 -12.12 -16.19
N TYR A 555 -28.17 -12.26 -17.52
CA TYR A 555 -27.68 -13.45 -18.22
C TYR A 555 -26.21 -13.75 -17.90
N ASN A 556 -25.34 -12.74 -17.90
CA ASN A 556 -23.92 -12.91 -17.55
C ASN A 556 -23.71 -13.30 -16.07
N LYS A 557 -24.64 -12.95 -15.17
CA LYS A 557 -24.61 -13.31 -13.74
C LYS A 557 -25.22 -14.67 -13.42
N GLU A 558 -26.08 -15.21 -14.28
CA GLU A 558 -26.67 -16.53 -14.07
C GLU A 558 -25.60 -17.61 -14.25
N THR A 559 -25.59 -18.63 -13.39
CA THR A 559 -24.58 -19.71 -13.39
C THR A 559 -25.19 -21.04 -13.82
N ASP A 560 -26.50 -21.20 -13.64
CA ASP A 560 -27.26 -22.35 -14.07
C ASP A 560 -27.39 -22.36 -15.61
N VAL A 561 -26.85 -23.41 -16.25
CA VAL A 561 -26.83 -23.61 -17.69
C VAL A 561 -28.25 -23.73 -18.26
N ILE A 562 -29.17 -24.38 -17.54
CA ILE A 562 -30.56 -24.54 -17.96
C ILE A 562 -31.28 -23.18 -17.88
N LYS A 563 -31.08 -22.41 -16.80
CA LYS A 563 -31.63 -21.05 -16.70
C LYS A 563 -31.03 -20.11 -17.75
N LYS A 564 -29.72 -20.17 -18.03
CA LYS A 564 -29.10 -19.41 -19.12
C LYS A 564 -29.71 -19.77 -20.48
N GLY A 565 -29.92 -21.05 -20.74
CA GLY A 565 -30.66 -21.53 -21.91
C GLY A 565 -32.04 -20.90 -22.01
N HIS A 566 -32.87 -20.99 -20.96
CA HIS A 566 -34.18 -20.35 -20.93
C HIS A 566 -34.13 -18.83 -21.13
N MET A 567 -33.22 -18.13 -20.44
CA MET A 567 -33.06 -16.68 -20.58
C MET A 567 -32.77 -16.25 -22.03
N LYS A 568 -32.08 -17.08 -22.83
CA LYS A 568 -31.72 -16.77 -24.22
C LYS A 568 -32.71 -17.34 -25.26
N PHE A 569 -33.25 -18.54 -25.02
CA PHE A 569 -33.98 -19.33 -26.02
C PHE A 569 -35.43 -19.70 -25.62
N GLY A 570 -35.86 -19.48 -24.38
CA GLY A 570 -37.17 -19.93 -23.89
C GLY A 570 -37.20 -21.42 -23.54
N SER A 571 -38.33 -22.10 -23.68
CA SER A 571 -38.47 -23.54 -23.40
C SER A 571 -37.78 -24.46 -24.40
N ASP A 572 -37.53 -23.98 -25.62
CA ASP A 572 -37.36 -24.85 -26.80
C ASP A 572 -35.89 -25.08 -27.16
N PHE A 573 -35.17 -25.80 -26.30
CA PHE A 573 -33.81 -26.26 -26.57
C PHE A 573 -33.51 -27.61 -25.90
N LYS A 574 -32.52 -28.35 -26.42
CA LYS A 574 -32.06 -29.61 -25.85
C LYS A 574 -30.62 -29.53 -25.34
N ILE A 575 -30.31 -30.24 -24.25
CA ILE A 575 -28.94 -30.34 -23.74
C ILE A 575 -28.15 -31.44 -24.46
N PHE A 576 -26.98 -31.08 -24.99
CA PHE A 576 -25.96 -32.01 -25.50
C PHE A 576 -25.02 -32.44 -24.37
N ASN A 577 -24.94 -33.75 -24.14
CA ASN A 577 -24.06 -34.30 -23.12
C ASN A 577 -22.64 -34.46 -23.66
N THR A 578 -21.64 -34.04 -22.89
CA THR A 578 -20.25 -34.01 -23.36
C THR A 578 -19.59 -35.37 -23.50
N PHE A 579 -20.15 -36.43 -22.89
CA PHE A 579 -19.72 -37.81 -23.15
C PHE A 579 -20.17 -38.31 -24.52
N ASP A 580 -21.21 -37.71 -25.14
CA ASP A 580 -21.64 -38.07 -26.49
C ASP A 580 -20.61 -37.69 -27.56
N ASN A 581 -19.60 -36.87 -27.24
CA ASN A 581 -18.45 -36.66 -28.13
C ASN A 581 -17.66 -37.96 -28.41
N ASN A 582 -17.83 -39.01 -27.59
CA ASN A 582 -17.25 -40.34 -27.82
C ASN A 582 -18.03 -41.15 -28.86
N LEU A 583 -19.27 -40.76 -29.18
CA LEU A 583 -20.07 -41.36 -30.24
C LEU A 583 -19.59 -40.87 -31.61
N ASN A 584 -19.75 -41.69 -32.64
CA ASN A 584 -19.45 -41.29 -34.01
C ASN A 584 -20.47 -40.24 -34.53
N LEU A 585 -20.19 -39.63 -35.68
CA LEU A 585 -21.01 -38.53 -36.20
C LEU A 585 -22.45 -38.96 -36.51
N GLU A 586 -22.66 -40.17 -37.02
CA GLU A 586 -23.99 -40.68 -37.38
C GLU A 586 -24.81 -41.05 -36.13
N GLU A 587 -24.17 -41.59 -35.10
CA GLU A 587 -24.80 -41.81 -33.78
C GLU A 587 -25.26 -40.50 -33.13
N ARG A 588 -24.45 -39.43 -33.24
CA ARG A 588 -24.78 -38.12 -32.69
C ARG A 588 -25.88 -37.41 -33.48
N LYS A 589 -25.87 -37.51 -34.81
CA LYS A 589 -26.98 -37.07 -35.68
C LYS A 589 -28.28 -37.74 -35.22
N ALA A 590 -28.33 -39.07 -35.21
CA ALA A 590 -29.53 -39.82 -34.81
C ALA A 590 -30.07 -39.44 -33.41
N LYS A 591 -29.19 -39.04 -32.48
CA LYS A 591 -29.57 -38.61 -31.13
C LYS A 591 -30.13 -37.19 -31.06
N TYR A 592 -29.62 -36.26 -31.88
CA TYR A 592 -29.80 -34.82 -31.70
C TYR A 592 -30.47 -34.07 -32.87
N GLU A 593 -30.58 -34.69 -34.05
CA GLU A 593 -31.07 -34.06 -35.30
C GLU A 593 -32.50 -33.51 -35.20
N LYS A 594 -33.37 -34.16 -34.42
CA LYS A 594 -34.77 -33.78 -34.23
C LYS A 594 -35.03 -32.56 -33.34
N TYR A 595 -34.01 -31.87 -32.86
CA TYR A 595 -34.14 -30.70 -31.98
C TYR A 595 -33.63 -29.45 -32.69
N ASP A 596 -34.40 -28.36 -32.69
CA ASP A 596 -34.03 -27.15 -33.42
C ASP A 596 -32.80 -26.45 -32.86
N ILE A 597 -32.73 -26.31 -31.52
CA ILE A 597 -31.59 -25.75 -30.80
C ILE A 597 -31.04 -26.80 -29.85
N VAL A 598 -29.73 -27.04 -29.91
CA VAL A 598 -29.02 -27.99 -29.04
C VAL A 598 -27.86 -27.25 -28.36
N VAL A 599 -27.76 -27.32 -27.04
CA VAL A 599 -26.82 -26.53 -26.23
C VAL A 599 -25.98 -27.47 -25.34
N CYS A 600 -24.67 -27.30 -25.32
CA CYS A 600 -23.79 -28.14 -24.51
C CYS A 600 -23.93 -27.94 -23.00
N GLU A 601 -24.04 -29.04 -22.25
CA GLU A 601 -24.16 -29.03 -20.78
C GLU A 601 -22.99 -28.33 -20.06
N LYS A 602 -21.78 -28.35 -20.63
CA LYS A 602 -20.56 -27.78 -20.02
C LYS A 602 -20.19 -26.40 -20.58
N CYS A 603 -20.30 -26.20 -21.90
CA CYS A 603 -19.87 -24.96 -22.54
C CYS A 603 -21.01 -23.91 -22.68
N ASN A 604 -22.28 -24.31 -22.50
CA ASN A 604 -23.48 -23.49 -22.79
C ASN A 604 -23.49 -22.81 -24.17
N ASN A 605 -22.66 -23.30 -25.09
CA ASN A 605 -22.68 -22.91 -26.49
C ASN A 605 -23.61 -23.84 -27.25
N GLU A 606 -24.25 -23.27 -28.27
CA GLU A 606 -25.04 -24.01 -29.24
C GLU A 606 -24.13 -24.98 -30.02
N ILE A 607 -24.64 -26.17 -30.28
CA ILE A 607 -23.95 -27.23 -31.02
C ILE A 607 -24.18 -27.01 -32.51
N ASP A 608 -23.10 -26.92 -33.27
CA ASP A 608 -23.17 -26.87 -34.72
C ASP A 608 -23.73 -28.20 -35.26
N LYS A 609 -24.91 -28.14 -35.87
CA LYS A 609 -25.59 -29.29 -36.49
C LYS A 609 -24.85 -29.86 -37.71
N GLN A 610 -23.86 -29.17 -38.26
CA GLN A 610 -23.01 -29.73 -39.31
C GLN A 610 -22.06 -30.82 -38.75
N TYR A 611 -21.68 -30.74 -37.46
CA TYR A 611 -20.65 -31.58 -36.85
C TYR A 611 -21.08 -32.29 -35.54
N TYR A 612 -22.25 -31.91 -34.99
CA TYR A 612 -22.82 -32.38 -33.72
C TYR A 612 -21.79 -32.48 -32.58
N ASN A 613 -20.96 -31.46 -32.37
CA ASN A 613 -19.95 -31.40 -31.30
C ASN A 613 -19.94 -30.03 -30.59
N CYS A 614 -19.60 -29.99 -29.29
CA CYS A 614 -19.14 -28.73 -28.68
C CYS A 614 -17.63 -28.63 -28.88
N ASN A 615 -17.21 -27.87 -29.90
CA ASN A 615 -15.80 -27.60 -30.21
C ASN A 615 -15.01 -27.11 -28.96
N TYR A 616 -15.65 -26.33 -28.08
CA TYR A 616 -15.05 -25.87 -26.81
C TYR A 616 -14.76 -27.00 -25.80
N CYS A 617 -15.58 -28.03 -25.72
CA CYS A 617 -15.39 -29.16 -24.78
C CYS A 617 -14.59 -30.30 -25.40
N TYR A 618 -14.69 -30.49 -26.71
CA TYR A 618 -13.93 -31.47 -27.47
C TYR A 618 -12.42 -31.23 -27.34
N ASN A 619 -12.00 -29.96 -27.40
CA ASN A 619 -10.59 -29.56 -27.30
C ASN A 619 -9.94 -29.81 -25.92
N ASN A 620 -10.70 -30.12 -24.86
CA ASN A 620 -10.14 -30.37 -23.52
C ASN A 620 -9.78 -31.85 -23.25
N ASN A 621 -10.10 -32.78 -24.16
CA ASN A 621 -9.99 -34.23 -23.90
C ASN A 621 -8.92 -34.95 -24.75
N GLN A 622 -8.09 -34.25 -25.53
CA GLN A 622 -6.99 -34.85 -26.29
C GLN A 622 -5.65 -34.10 -26.11
N MET A 623 -4.91 -34.49 -25.07
CA MET A 623 -3.49 -34.74 -25.30
C MET A 623 -3.33 -36.23 -25.66
N ILE A 624 -2.36 -36.53 -26.54
CA ILE A 624 -2.00 -37.84 -27.12
C ILE A 624 -2.67 -38.13 -28.49
N ILE A 625 -1.78 -38.12 -29.51
CA ILE A 625 -1.92 -38.54 -30.93
C ILE A 625 -2.44 -37.50 -31.95
N ASN A 626 -1.44 -36.96 -32.69
CA ASN A 626 -1.48 -36.29 -34.00
C ASN A 626 -2.06 -34.86 -34.11
N ARG A 627 -1.38 -34.02 -34.91
CA ARG A 627 -1.41 -32.54 -34.86
C ARG A 627 -1.98 -31.89 -36.13
N CYS A 628 -2.53 -30.68 -35.97
CA CYS A 628 -2.05 -29.51 -36.71
C CYS A 628 -1.75 -28.38 -35.70
N LYS A 629 -0.81 -27.46 -36.01
CA LYS A 629 0.07 -26.85 -34.99
C LYS A 629 0.19 -25.32 -35.02
N VAL A 630 -0.77 -24.58 -35.60
CA VAL A 630 -0.58 -23.13 -35.89
C VAL A 630 -1.67 -22.20 -35.33
N CYS A 631 -2.95 -22.58 -35.30
CA CYS A 631 -4.03 -21.68 -34.86
C CYS A 631 -5.08 -22.39 -33.98
N PHE A 632 -4.99 -22.17 -32.67
CA PHE A 632 -6.07 -22.49 -31.72
C PHE A 632 -6.86 -21.20 -31.44
N ASN A 633 -8.10 -21.17 -31.96
CA ASN A 633 -9.20 -20.20 -31.78
C ASN A 633 -9.44 -19.17 -32.90
N GLY A 634 -10.69 -19.16 -33.38
CA GLY A 634 -11.41 -17.98 -33.89
C GLY A 634 -12.54 -17.60 -32.91
N ASN A 635 -13.26 -16.48 -33.06
CA ASN A 635 -13.22 -15.46 -34.10
C ASN A 635 -13.21 -14.06 -33.47
N ASN A 636 -12.23 -13.25 -33.87
CA ASN A 636 -12.40 -11.85 -34.29
C ASN A 636 -11.64 -11.74 -35.64
N ASP A 637 -11.98 -10.75 -36.47
CA ASP A 637 -11.82 -10.83 -37.95
C ASP A 637 -10.38 -10.84 -38.52
N ASP A 638 -9.35 -10.94 -37.69
CA ASP A 638 -7.94 -10.95 -38.12
C ASP A 638 -7.51 -12.27 -38.80
N CYS A 639 -8.28 -13.37 -38.67
CA CYS A 639 -7.91 -14.66 -39.28
C CYS A 639 -8.07 -14.68 -40.81
N CYS A 640 -8.96 -13.85 -41.38
CA CYS A 640 -9.05 -13.64 -42.82
C CYS A 640 -7.77 -13.01 -43.38
N SER A 641 -7.18 -12.05 -42.67
CA SER A 641 -5.96 -11.36 -43.13
C SER A 641 -4.75 -12.29 -43.26
N PHE A 642 -4.64 -13.33 -42.42
CA PHE A 642 -3.55 -14.31 -42.54
C PHE A 642 -3.78 -15.28 -43.70
N TYR A 643 -5.03 -15.67 -44.00
CA TYR A 643 -5.31 -16.50 -45.17
C TYR A 643 -5.13 -15.69 -46.46
N GLU A 644 -5.59 -14.45 -46.51
CA GLU A 644 -5.38 -13.53 -47.65
C GLU A 644 -3.90 -13.20 -47.85
N LEU A 645 -3.14 -12.92 -46.79
CA LEU A 645 -1.68 -12.70 -46.87
C LEU A 645 -0.94 -13.98 -47.27
N LYS A 646 -1.32 -15.15 -46.75
CA LYS A 646 -0.73 -16.43 -47.14
C LYS A 646 -1.04 -16.75 -48.60
N GLN A 647 -2.27 -16.50 -49.05
CA GLN A 647 -2.68 -16.71 -50.43
C GLN A 647 -2.06 -15.68 -51.39
N PHE A 648 -1.83 -14.44 -50.94
CA PHE A 648 -1.02 -13.43 -51.65
C PHE A 648 0.44 -13.88 -51.77
N LEU A 649 1.07 -14.32 -50.68
CA LEU A 649 2.45 -14.81 -50.69
C LEU A 649 2.61 -16.11 -51.47
N GLU A 650 1.62 -17.01 -51.45
CA GLU A 650 1.59 -18.23 -52.27
C GLU A 650 1.40 -17.88 -53.75
N ASN A 651 0.49 -16.98 -54.11
CA ASN A 651 0.32 -16.51 -55.48
C ASN A 651 1.56 -15.74 -56.00
N PHE A 652 2.19 -14.93 -55.16
CA PHE A 652 3.42 -14.20 -55.50
C PHE A 652 4.61 -15.15 -55.65
N SER A 653 4.76 -16.14 -54.77
CA SER A 653 5.80 -17.18 -54.89
C SER A 653 5.56 -18.10 -56.09
N LYS A 654 4.29 -18.41 -56.38
CA LYS A 654 3.89 -19.17 -57.57
C LYS A 654 4.20 -18.40 -58.85
N TRP A 655 3.95 -17.09 -58.89
CA TRP A 655 4.35 -16.22 -60.00
C TRP A 655 5.88 -16.14 -60.17
N ILE A 656 6.66 -16.04 -59.08
CA ILE A 656 8.13 -16.12 -59.14
C ILE A 656 8.60 -17.45 -59.75
N ASN A 657 8.01 -18.58 -59.31
CA ASN A 657 8.38 -19.92 -59.78
C ASN A 657 7.94 -20.18 -61.23
N GLU A 658 6.75 -19.72 -61.63
CA GLU A 658 6.23 -19.84 -63.00
C GLU A 658 7.04 -19.00 -64.02
N ASN A 659 7.78 -17.98 -63.56
CA ASN A 659 8.73 -17.20 -64.37
C ASN A 659 10.18 -17.72 -64.31
N ASN A 660 10.39 -18.95 -63.81
CA ASN A 660 11.55 -19.81 -64.07
C ASN A 660 12.92 -19.28 -63.57
N VAL A 661 13.04 -18.99 -62.26
CA VAL A 661 14.31 -18.67 -61.58
C VAL A 661 14.78 -19.89 -60.74
N PHE A 662 15.74 -20.69 -61.23
CA PHE A 662 16.09 -22.03 -60.67
C PHE A 662 17.61 -22.34 -60.57
N ILE A 663 18.02 -23.04 -59.48
CA ILE A 663 19.06 -24.14 -59.37
C ILE A 663 20.57 -23.73 -59.53
N GLU A 664 21.62 -24.32 -58.90
CA GLU A 664 21.87 -25.61 -58.17
C GLU A 664 22.83 -25.51 -56.93
N SER A 665 23.05 -26.61 -56.17
CA SER A 665 24.15 -26.79 -55.19
C SER A 665 24.89 -28.13 -55.31
N LYS A 666 26.23 -28.15 -55.16
CA LYS A 666 27.10 -29.36 -55.31
C LYS A 666 28.13 -29.51 -54.17
N ILE A 667 28.61 -30.75 -53.94
CA ILE A 667 29.75 -31.11 -53.07
C ILE A 667 30.82 -31.80 -53.92
N GLU A 668 32.07 -31.33 -53.86
CA GLU A 668 33.29 -32.00 -54.34
C GLU A 668 34.51 -31.10 -54.04
N ILE A 669 35.60 -31.63 -53.46
CA ILE A 669 36.83 -30.85 -53.23
C ILE A 669 38.09 -31.68 -53.45
N SER A 670 38.98 -31.19 -54.33
CA SER A 670 40.44 -31.25 -54.10
C SER A 670 41.20 -30.27 -55.02
N ASP A 671 40.67 -29.06 -55.24
CA ASP A 671 41.21 -28.08 -56.21
C ASP A 671 42.12 -27.02 -55.56
N TYR A 672 42.94 -27.39 -54.57
CA TYR A 672 43.81 -26.43 -53.86
C TYR A 672 44.87 -25.78 -54.77
N ASP A 673 45.18 -26.39 -55.92
CA ASP A 673 46.22 -25.95 -56.85
C ASP A 673 45.70 -25.15 -58.08
N LEU A 674 44.38 -24.98 -58.25
CA LEU A 674 43.81 -24.10 -59.29
C LEU A 674 43.91 -22.62 -58.92
N ASP A 675 44.03 -21.72 -59.89
CA ASP A 675 43.98 -20.28 -59.65
C ASP A 675 42.55 -19.73 -59.48
N GLU A 676 42.43 -18.43 -59.21
CA GLU A 676 41.14 -17.81 -58.92
C GLU A 676 40.21 -17.75 -60.15
N ASP A 677 40.75 -17.55 -61.35
CA ASP A 677 39.96 -17.41 -62.57
C ASP A 677 39.48 -18.77 -63.09
N ASP A 678 40.32 -19.80 -63.05
CA ASP A 678 39.92 -21.18 -63.37
C ASP A 678 38.83 -21.69 -62.43
N ARG A 679 38.94 -21.41 -61.12
CA ARG A 679 37.89 -21.74 -60.14
C ARG A 679 36.59 -20.96 -60.39
N ARG A 680 36.68 -19.68 -60.76
CA ARG A 680 35.50 -18.85 -61.11
C ARG A 680 34.77 -19.40 -62.33
N VAL A 681 35.48 -19.96 -63.31
CA VAL A 681 34.86 -20.65 -64.46
C VAL A 681 34.22 -21.97 -64.04
N LYS A 682 34.95 -22.81 -63.28
CA LYS A 682 34.52 -24.17 -62.90
C LYS A 682 33.26 -24.19 -62.00
N TYR A 683 33.11 -23.21 -61.12
CA TYR A 683 32.04 -23.18 -60.10
C TYR A 683 30.95 -22.12 -60.32
N LYS A 684 30.94 -21.43 -61.47
CA LYS A 684 30.09 -20.22 -61.69
C LYS A 684 28.57 -20.42 -61.56
N ASN A 685 28.08 -21.66 -61.61
CA ASN A 685 26.66 -22.02 -61.67
C ASN A 685 26.11 -22.63 -60.35
N PHE A 686 26.85 -22.54 -59.23
CA PHE A 686 26.42 -23.11 -57.94
C PHE A 686 26.25 -22.02 -56.87
N ASP A 687 25.20 -22.13 -56.05
CA ASP A 687 24.93 -21.15 -54.99
C ASP A 687 25.99 -21.18 -53.87
N TYR A 688 26.48 -22.37 -53.51
CA TYR A 688 27.44 -22.56 -52.42
C TYR A 688 28.23 -23.87 -52.55
N ILE A 689 29.34 -23.95 -51.82
CA ILE A 689 30.25 -25.10 -51.76
C ILE A 689 30.48 -25.46 -50.27
N LEU A 690 30.49 -26.75 -49.95
CA LEU A 690 30.80 -27.27 -48.61
C LEU A 690 32.29 -27.60 -48.50
N CYS A 691 32.90 -27.48 -47.31
CA CYS A 691 34.33 -27.70 -47.05
C CYS A 691 34.60 -29.02 -46.31
N GLU A 692 35.27 -29.99 -46.95
CA GLU A 692 35.52 -31.35 -46.40
C GLU A 692 36.35 -31.38 -45.11
N LYS A 693 37.16 -30.35 -44.83
CA LYS A 693 37.97 -30.29 -43.59
C LYS A 693 37.21 -29.82 -42.35
N CYS A 694 36.09 -29.11 -42.51
CA CYS A 694 35.35 -28.51 -41.39
C CYS A 694 33.82 -28.63 -41.50
N ASP A 695 33.33 -29.24 -42.59
CA ASP A 695 31.93 -29.49 -42.95
C ASP A 695 31.03 -28.24 -43.00
N ARG A 696 31.64 -27.06 -43.26
CA ARG A 696 30.94 -25.77 -43.34
C ARG A 696 30.71 -25.28 -44.77
N LYS A 697 29.70 -24.42 -44.91
CA LYS A 697 29.08 -23.99 -46.17
C LYS A 697 29.50 -22.56 -46.55
N TYR A 698 30.00 -22.38 -47.77
CA TYR A 698 30.60 -21.12 -48.25
C TYR A 698 30.00 -20.67 -49.60
N HIS A 699 29.62 -19.40 -49.71
CA HIS A 699 29.10 -18.81 -50.95
C HIS A 699 30.19 -18.40 -51.96
N TYR A 700 31.44 -18.28 -51.51
CA TYR A 700 32.62 -18.01 -52.34
C TYR A 700 33.79 -18.86 -51.81
N ASN A 701 34.73 -19.19 -52.69
CA ASN A 701 35.59 -20.38 -52.64
C ASN A 701 36.71 -20.40 -51.56
N TYR A 702 36.46 -19.96 -50.32
CA TYR A 702 37.48 -19.91 -49.26
C TYR A 702 36.96 -20.16 -47.84
N CYS A 703 37.63 -21.07 -47.12
CA CYS A 703 37.35 -21.41 -45.72
C CYS A 703 38.23 -20.59 -44.76
N TYR A 704 37.78 -19.38 -44.41
CA TYR A 704 38.55 -18.41 -43.61
C TYR A 704 39.09 -18.94 -42.27
N GLU A 705 38.32 -19.75 -41.52
CA GLU A 705 38.77 -20.29 -40.22
C GLU A 705 40.02 -21.19 -40.31
N CYS A 706 40.35 -21.74 -41.48
CA CYS A 706 41.58 -22.52 -41.68
C CYS A 706 42.79 -21.66 -42.08
N PHE A 707 42.58 -20.38 -42.41
CA PHE A 707 43.61 -19.44 -42.89
C PHE A 707 43.91 -18.33 -41.87
N ASP A 708 42.96 -18.01 -40.98
CA ASP A 708 43.02 -16.94 -39.96
C ASP A 708 43.95 -17.23 -38.75
N LYS A 709 45.12 -17.83 -38.99
CA LYS A 709 46.20 -17.89 -37.99
C LYS A 709 47.30 -16.84 -38.21
N GLU A 710 47.37 -16.20 -39.38
CA GLU A 710 48.50 -15.32 -39.74
C GLU A 710 48.18 -13.83 -39.96
N ILE A 711 46.93 -13.42 -40.27
CA ILE A 711 46.65 -12.01 -40.63
C ILE A 711 45.70 -11.34 -39.64
N ARG A 712 46.27 -11.05 -38.45
CA ARG A 712 45.84 -9.85 -37.72
C ARG A 712 46.47 -8.63 -38.41
N GLU A 713 45.77 -7.49 -38.31
CA GLU A 713 46.15 -6.14 -38.74
C GLU A 713 45.68 -5.69 -40.15
N LEU A 714 45.54 -4.36 -40.27
CA LEU A 714 45.20 -3.56 -41.44
C LEU A 714 43.69 -3.39 -41.79
N LYS A 715 43.11 -2.45 -41.03
CA LYS A 715 42.05 -1.53 -41.44
C LYS A 715 42.26 -0.98 -42.86
N ASP A 716 41.20 -0.80 -43.66
CA ASP A 716 40.44 0.47 -43.69
C ASP A 716 39.26 0.40 -44.69
N CYS A 717 38.11 0.95 -44.32
CA CYS A 717 36.94 1.05 -45.19
C CYS A 717 36.97 2.36 -45.99
N GLU A 718 36.91 2.29 -47.33
CA GLU A 718 36.25 3.33 -48.16
C GLU A 718 36.15 2.98 -49.66
N ASN A 719 37.03 2.14 -50.20
CA ASN A 719 37.44 2.29 -51.61
C ASN A 719 36.64 1.52 -52.70
N PHE A 720 35.47 0.92 -52.41
CA PHE A 720 34.73 0.17 -53.46
C PHE A 720 33.21 0.11 -53.36
N TYR A 721 32.59 1.14 -52.76
CA TYR A 721 31.14 1.40 -52.91
C TYR A 721 30.73 1.73 -54.37
N PHE A 722 31.67 1.71 -55.32
CA PHE A 722 31.58 2.40 -56.62
C PHE A 722 31.71 1.52 -57.87
N LYS A 723 32.00 0.21 -57.77
CA LYS A 723 31.95 -0.69 -58.93
C LYS A 723 30.73 -1.61 -58.87
N VAL A 724 29.78 -1.33 -59.79
CA VAL A 724 28.95 -2.34 -60.48
C VAL A 724 28.01 -3.13 -59.54
N TYR A 725 26.78 -2.70 -59.21
CA TYR A 725 25.80 -1.91 -59.97
C TYR A 725 25.71 -2.29 -61.46
N ASN A 726 25.72 -3.60 -61.75
CA ASN A 726 25.40 -4.10 -63.09
C ASN A 726 23.88 -4.13 -63.33
N LYS A 727 23.48 -3.63 -64.50
CA LYS A 727 22.19 -2.94 -64.69
C LYS A 727 20.94 -3.84 -64.72
N GLU A 728 21.11 -5.15 -64.82
CA GLU A 728 20.01 -6.14 -64.80
C GLU A 728 19.69 -6.67 -63.39
N THR A 729 20.55 -6.40 -62.41
CA THR A 729 20.38 -6.92 -61.03
C THR A 729 19.60 -5.98 -60.11
N LYS A 730 19.23 -4.76 -60.56
CA LYS A 730 18.54 -3.80 -59.70
C LYS A 730 17.07 -4.17 -59.46
N GLU A 731 16.31 -4.45 -60.52
CA GLU A 731 14.89 -4.83 -60.42
C GLU A 731 14.74 -6.17 -59.67
N LEU A 732 15.68 -7.10 -59.86
CA LEU A 732 15.77 -8.36 -59.11
C LEU A 732 16.21 -8.18 -57.65
N ARG A 733 17.07 -7.19 -57.33
CA ARG A 733 17.38 -6.84 -55.93
C ARG A 733 16.21 -6.19 -55.24
N GLU A 734 15.51 -5.26 -55.88
CA GLU A 734 14.33 -4.59 -55.29
C GLU A 734 13.19 -5.60 -55.04
N LEU A 735 13.01 -6.60 -55.91
CA LEU A 735 12.07 -7.72 -55.66
C LEU A 735 12.54 -8.67 -54.55
N LYS A 736 13.83 -9.00 -54.47
CA LYS A 736 14.39 -9.82 -53.36
C LYS A 736 14.40 -9.07 -52.03
N GLU A 737 14.61 -7.75 -52.03
CA GLU A 737 14.45 -6.89 -50.86
C GLU A 737 12.99 -6.79 -50.46
N LEU A 738 12.04 -6.63 -51.39
CA LEU A 738 10.61 -6.71 -51.04
C LEU A 738 10.24 -8.07 -50.45
N GLN A 739 10.79 -9.16 -51.01
CA GLN A 739 10.58 -10.52 -50.49
C GLN A 739 11.22 -10.70 -49.09
N SER A 740 12.44 -10.19 -48.88
CA SER A 740 13.10 -10.18 -47.56
C SER A 740 12.30 -9.35 -46.56
N ILE A 741 11.91 -8.13 -46.93
CA ILE A 741 11.09 -7.23 -46.09
C ILE A 741 9.74 -7.87 -45.77
N LEU A 742 9.09 -8.58 -46.70
CA LEU A 742 7.83 -9.29 -46.44
C LEU A 742 8.02 -10.55 -45.58
N ILE A 743 9.14 -11.26 -45.71
CA ILE A 743 9.51 -12.40 -44.85
C ILE A 743 9.88 -11.91 -43.44
N ASP A 744 10.61 -10.80 -43.33
CA ASP A 744 10.95 -10.15 -42.07
C ASP A 744 9.70 -9.53 -41.44
N TYR A 745 8.78 -8.93 -42.21
CA TYR A 745 7.47 -8.53 -41.71
C TYR A 745 6.66 -9.74 -41.23
N LYS A 746 6.71 -10.88 -41.91
CA LYS A 746 6.09 -12.14 -41.44
C LYS A 746 6.67 -12.62 -40.11
N ASN A 747 7.93 -12.27 -39.81
CA ASN A 747 8.60 -12.52 -38.52
C ASN A 747 8.35 -11.41 -37.47
N VAL A 748 8.04 -10.17 -37.89
CA VAL A 748 7.92 -8.98 -37.02
C VAL A 748 6.47 -8.55 -36.74
N TYR A 749 5.48 -9.01 -37.51
CA TYR A 749 4.07 -8.63 -37.44
C TYR A 749 3.48 -8.70 -36.01
N PHE A 750 3.94 -9.65 -35.20
CA PHE A 750 3.52 -9.83 -33.81
C PHE A 750 3.93 -8.69 -32.83
N LYS A 751 4.68 -7.66 -33.25
CA LYS A 751 5.17 -6.58 -32.37
C LYS A 751 4.58 -5.17 -32.63
N LEU A 752 3.70 -4.95 -33.61
CA LEU A 752 3.21 -3.60 -33.96
C LEU A 752 1.67 -3.50 -34.07
N ASN A 753 0.97 -3.68 -32.96
CA ASN A 753 -0.50 -3.64 -32.92
C ASN A 753 -1.11 -2.21 -32.85
N SER A 754 -0.52 -1.24 -33.57
CA SER A 754 -0.91 0.17 -33.49
C SER A 754 -0.77 0.99 -34.79
N ASN A 755 -0.47 0.37 -35.94
CA ASN A 755 -0.25 1.09 -37.21
C ASN A 755 -1.03 0.53 -38.42
N LEU A 756 -2.32 0.22 -38.22
CA LEU A 756 -3.24 -0.22 -39.29
C LEU A 756 -3.33 0.75 -40.50
N GLY A 757 -2.99 2.03 -40.30
CA GLY A 757 -3.00 3.06 -41.35
C GLY A 757 -1.92 2.86 -42.42
N ILE A 758 -0.74 2.38 -42.04
CA ILE A 758 0.37 2.13 -42.99
C ILE A 758 0.04 0.92 -43.88
N PHE A 759 -0.54 -0.13 -43.30
CA PHE A 759 -0.95 -1.33 -44.04
C PHE A 759 -1.99 -1.03 -45.12
N LYS A 760 -2.99 -0.19 -44.82
CA LYS A 760 -4.00 0.25 -45.81
C LYS A 760 -3.39 1.09 -46.94
N GLN A 761 -2.37 1.90 -46.67
CA GLN A 761 -1.66 2.66 -47.71
C GLN A 761 -0.85 1.76 -48.65
N ILE A 762 -0.24 0.68 -48.13
CA ILE A 762 0.52 -0.27 -48.94
C ILE A 762 -0.40 -1.09 -49.86
N ILE A 763 -1.53 -1.59 -49.36
CA ILE A 763 -2.53 -2.28 -50.19
C ILE A 763 -3.06 -1.33 -51.27
N GLN A 764 -3.40 -0.09 -50.90
CA GLN A 764 -3.90 0.91 -51.85
C GLN A 764 -2.85 1.30 -52.92
N GLN A 765 -1.56 1.24 -52.62
CA GLN A 765 -0.51 1.37 -53.64
C GLN A 765 -0.38 0.14 -54.54
N PHE A 766 -0.57 -1.07 -53.99
CA PHE A 766 -0.50 -2.32 -54.76
C PHE A 766 -1.69 -2.49 -55.74
N ASP A 767 -2.90 -2.13 -55.31
CA ASP A 767 -4.07 -2.10 -56.19
C ASP A 767 -3.94 -1.02 -57.28
N ASN A 768 -3.30 0.10 -56.98
CA ASN A 768 -2.99 1.14 -57.97
C ASN A 768 -1.92 0.70 -58.99
N THR A 769 -0.90 -0.08 -58.60
CA THR A 769 0.12 -0.59 -59.55
C THR A 769 -0.38 -1.74 -60.42
N LYS A 770 -1.40 -2.48 -59.98
CA LYS A 770 -2.04 -3.55 -60.78
C LYS A 770 -2.70 -3.06 -62.09
N ASN A 771 -2.92 -1.75 -62.22
CA ASN A 771 -3.63 -1.12 -63.35
C ASN A 771 -2.79 -0.13 -64.17
N TYR A 772 -1.45 -0.07 -64.00
CA TYR A 772 -0.62 1.01 -64.58
C TYR A 772 0.68 0.54 -65.27
N VAL A 773 0.57 -0.45 -66.15
CA VAL A 773 1.71 -0.92 -66.98
C VAL A 773 2.11 0.09 -68.07
N ASP A 774 1.17 0.89 -68.61
CA ASP A 774 1.40 1.60 -69.89
C ASP A 774 1.71 3.10 -69.83
N ASN A 775 1.75 3.75 -68.65
CA ASN A 775 1.97 5.20 -68.55
C ASN A 775 3.34 5.62 -67.97
N LYS A 776 4.40 4.96 -68.45
CA LYS A 776 5.80 5.41 -68.31
C LYS A 776 6.03 6.76 -69.02
N LYS A 777 5.81 7.90 -68.33
CA LYS A 777 6.58 9.16 -68.55
C LYS A 777 6.36 10.32 -67.57
N ILE A 778 5.22 10.42 -66.88
CA ILE A 778 4.86 11.70 -66.20
C ILE A 778 5.45 11.85 -64.78
N LEU A 779 5.68 10.77 -64.02
CA LEU A 779 6.00 10.88 -62.58
C LEU A 779 7.50 11.04 -62.22
N ILE A 780 8.41 11.18 -63.19
CA ILE A 780 9.84 11.40 -62.89
C ILE A 780 10.16 12.87 -62.58
N ASN A 781 9.34 13.82 -63.06
CA ASN A 781 9.58 15.26 -62.81
C ASN A 781 9.03 15.76 -61.46
N ASN A 782 7.98 15.14 -60.90
CA ASN A 782 7.33 15.64 -59.67
C ASN A 782 8.11 15.38 -58.38
N ILE A 783 9.13 14.51 -58.40
CA ILE A 783 9.97 14.23 -57.22
C ILE A 783 11.18 15.18 -57.15
N ARG A 784 11.56 15.84 -58.26
CA ARG A 784 12.81 16.64 -58.33
C ARG A 784 12.69 18.11 -57.94
N TYR A 785 11.48 18.64 -57.71
CA TYR A 785 11.28 20.10 -57.59
C TYR A 785 10.57 20.62 -56.34
N ASN A 786 10.27 19.79 -55.33
CA ASN A 786 9.72 20.26 -54.05
C ASN A 786 10.54 19.74 -52.86
N GLY A 787 11.71 20.35 -52.68
CA GLY A 787 12.44 20.32 -51.42
C GLY A 787 12.11 21.54 -50.56
N VAL A 788 11.70 21.27 -49.31
CA VAL A 788 11.88 22.11 -48.11
C VAL A 788 11.16 23.48 -48.03
N HIS A 789 10.15 23.55 -47.17
CA HIS A 789 9.95 24.55 -46.09
C HIS A 789 8.77 24.05 -45.22
N ASN A 790 8.82 23.92 -43.89
CA ASN A 790 9.81 24.33 -42.89
C ASN A 790 10.16 23.22 -41.89
N CYS A 791 11.44 23.15 -41.53
CA CYS A 791 11.93 22.69 -40.23
C CYS A 791 12.61 23.93 -39.61
N TRP A 792 12.53 24.26 -38.31
CA TRP A 792 13.31 23.65 -37.23
C TRP A 792 12.85 24.25 -35.88
N ARG A 793 12.65 23.43 -34.83
CA ARG A 793 13.14 23.81 -33.49
C ARG A 793 13.40 22.62 -32.54
N LYS A 794 14.70 22.27 -32.48
CA LYS A 794 15.43 21.63 -31.36
C LYS A 794 15.18 20.16 -31.01
N LEU A 795 16.05 19.33 -31.58
CA LEU A 795 16.78 18.29 -30.83
C LEU A 795 17.39 18.83 -29.52
N ARG A 796 17.13 18.16 -28.39
CA ARG A 796 18.14 17.58 -27.47
C ARG A 796 17.47 16.80 -26.32
N SER A 797 18.14 15.74 -25.88
CA SER A 797 17.85 14.86 -24.74
C SER A 797 16.47 14.18 -24.67
N TYR A 798 16.30 13.10 -25.44
CA TYR A 798 16.06 11.77 -24.86
C TYR A 798 16.88 10.77 -25.69
N CYS A 799 18.05 10.38 -25.16
CA CYS A 799 18.94 9.45 -25.84
C CYS A 799 18.42 8.00 -25.71
N CYS A 800 18.65 7.19 -26.74
CA CYS A 800 18.37 5.75 -26.72
C CYS A 800 19.03 5.08 -25.52
N ASP A 801 18.21 4.46 -24.69
CA ASP A 801 18.66 3.65 -23.56
C ASP A 801 17.47 2.87 -22.96
N CYS A 802 16.26 3.41 -22.95
CA CYS A 802 15.10 2.74 -22.31
C CYS A 802 14.54 1.55 -23.09
N TYR A 803 14.55 1.57 -24.43
CA TYR A 803 13.87 0.55 -25.25
C TYR A 803 14.73 -0.71 -25.46
N ASP A 804 16.03 -0.54 -25.71
CA ASP A 804 16.96 -1.68 -25.85
C ASP A 804 17.19 -2.40 -24.50
N ARG A 805 17.12 -1.67 -23.38
CA ARG A 805 17.28 -2.24 -22.03
C ARG A 805 16.18 -3.22 -21.60
N GLU A 806 14.97 -3.15 -22.16
CA GLU A 806 13.91 -4.11 -21.82
C GLU A 806 13.98 -5.40 -22.63
N ILE A 807 14.30 -5.32 -23.93
CA ILE A 807 14.43 -6.50 -24.80
C ILE A 807 15.65 -7.33 -24.39
N ASP A 808 16.80 -6.68 -24.16
CA ASP A 808 18.06 -7.35 -23.80
C ASP A 808 17.98 -8.06 -22.43
N ILE A 809 17.13 -7.59 -21.50
CA ILE A 809 16.84 -8.28 -20.23
C ILE A 809 15.93 -9.51 -20.47
N ILE A 810 14.94 -9.42 -21.36
CA ILE A 810 14.00 -10.53 -21.63
C ILE A 810 14.71 -11.67 -22.37
N GLU A 811 15.59 -11.38 -23.33
CA GLU A 811 16.38 -12.41 -24.02
C GLU A 811 17.46 -13.03 -23.12
N LYS A 812 18.13 -12.24 -22.26
CA LYS A 812 19.13 -12.78 -21.31
C LYS A 812 18.51 -13.64 -20.20
N LYS A 813 17.34 -13.26 -19.66
CA LYS A 813 16.52 -14.14 -18.80
C LYS A 813 16.29 -15.50 -19.46
N ARG A 814 16.01 -15.49 -20.77
CA ARG A 814 15.67 -16.69 -21.54
C ARG A 814 16.84 -17.66 -21.69
N ILE A 815 18.06 -17.14 -21.84
CA ILE A 815 19.30 -17.95 -21.90
C ILE A 815 19.64 -18.56 -20.54
N GLU A 816 19.33 -17.88 -19.43
CA GLU A 816 19.49 -18.47 -18.10
C GLU A 816 18.50 -19.63 -17.85
N PHE A 817 17.25 -19.55 -18.33
CA PHE A 817 16.21 -20.58 -18.12
C PHE A 817 16.56 -21.98 -18.64
N GLU A 818 17.46 -22.12 -19.61
CA GLU A 818 17.86 -23.45 -20.11
C GLU A 818 18.72 -24.25 -19.10
N ASN A 819 19.23 -23.60 -18.04
CA ASN A 819 20.16 -24.21 -17.07
C ASN A 819 19.53 -24.61 -15.72
N TRP A 820 18.25 -24.30 -15.46
CA TRP A 820 17.58 -24.58 -14.19
C TRP A 820 16.12 -24.98 -14.39
N THR A 821 15.74 -26.12 -13.83
CA THR A 821 14.37 -26.68 -13.85
C THR A 821 14.05 -27.26 -12.49
N SER A 822 12.79 -27.09 -12.06
CA SER A 822 12.22 -27.76 -10.88
C SER A 822 11.92 -29.24 -11.10
N ARG A 823 12.17 -29.75 -12.32
CA ARG A 823 11.73 -31.06 -12.83
C ARG A 823 10.21 -31.21 -12.81
N ASN A 824 9.48 -30.09 -12.75
CA ASN A 824 8.03 -30.04 -12.76
C ASN A 824 7.55 -28.93 -13.70
N GLU A 825 7.00 -29.34 -14.84
CA GLU A 825 6.57 -28.42 -15.91
C GLU A 825 5.55 -27.37 -15.44
N VAL A 826 4.74 -27.69 -14.41
CA VAL A 826 3.73 -26.76 -13.88
C VAL A 826 4.37 -25.64 -13.05
N ILE A 827 5.37 -25.97 -12.22
CA ILE A 827 6.14 -24.98 -11.45
C ILE A 827 7.03 -24.16 -12.38
N ASP A 828 7.73 -24.80 -13.32
CA ASP A 828 8.60 -24.11 -14.28
C ASP A 828 7.80 -23.13 -15.13
N LYS A 829 6.62 -23.54 -15.62
CA LYS A 829 5.71 -22.65 -16.35
C LYS A 829 5.20 -21.50 -15.48
N LEU A 830 4.80 -21.75 -14.23
CA LEU A 830 4.33 -20.70 -13.32
C LEU A 830 5.42 -19.62 -13.08
N ILE A 831 6.67 -20.06 -12.94
CA ILE A 831 7.85 -19.18 -12.78
C ILE A 831 8.08 -18.36 -14.05
N GLN A 832 8.12 -19.01 -15.21
CA GLN A 832 8.28 -18.35 -16.50
C GLN A 832 7.17 -17.33 -16.77
N ASP A 833 5.90 -17.72 -16.58
CA ASP A 833 4.74 -16.85 -16.74
C ASP A 833 4.84 -15.61 -15.83
N ASN A 834 5.24 -15.76 -14.55
CA ASN A 834 5.51 -14.62 -13.65
C ASN A 834 6.60 -13.67 -14.19
N GLN A 835 7.75 -14.23 -14.59
CA GLN A 835 8.93 -13.45 -14.94
C GLN A 835 8.81 -12.75 -16.30
N ASN A 836 7.91 -13.25 -17.16
CA ASN A 836 7.54 -12.69 -18.47
C ASN A 836 6.58 -11.48 -18.38
N ILE A 837 5.82 -11.32 -17.28
CA ILE A 837 4.83 -10.22 -17.11
C ILE A 837 5.49 -8.84 -16.86
N GLY A 838 6.83 -8.74 -16.88
CA GLY A 838 7.54 -7.46 -16.82
C GLY A 838 7.41 -6.71 -15.49
N ARG A 839 7.10 -7.41 -14.39
CA ARG A 839 6.86 -6.79 -13.09
C ARG A 839 8.13 -6.18 -12.50
N LYS A 840 8.01 -4.96 -11.97
CA LYS A 840 9.09 -4.20 -11.31
C LYS A 840 9.50 -4.77 -9.94
N TYR A 841 8.63 -5.58 -9.32
CA TYR A 841 8.83 -6.22 -8.01
C TYR A 841 8.19 -7.63 -8.03
N GLY A 842 8.76 -8.58 -7.26
CA GLY A 842 8.20 -9.93 -7.13
C GLY A 842 8.51 -10.87 -8.31
N LEU A 843 9.79 -10.98 -8.68
CA LEU A 843 10.25 -12.08 -9.52
C LEU A 843 10.33 -13.35 -8.66
N LEU A 844 9.60 -14.38 -9.04
CA LEU A 844 9.55 -15.66 -8.35
C LEU A 844 10.66 -16.57 -8.91
N GLU A 845 11.47 -17.18 -8.04
CA GLU A 845 12.62 -18.00 -8.42
C GLU A 845 12.40 -19.49 -8.04
N TRP A 846 12.81 -20.43 -8.88
CA TRP A 846 13.14 -21.79 -8.42
C TRP A 846 14.51 -21.78 -7.71
N ILE A 847 14.54 -22.14 -6.43
CA ILE A 847 15.76 -22.04 -5.62
C ILE A 847 16.19 -23.45 -5.23
N SER A 848 17.37 -23.87 -5.69
CA SER A 848 17.91 -25.19 -5.38
C SER A 848 18.21 -25.32 -3.87
N TYR A 849 17.83 -26.43 -3.27
CA TYR A 849 17.77 -26.58 -1.81
C TYR A 849 19.15 -26.54 -1.12
N ASP A 850 20.23 -26.91 -1.83
CA ASP A 850 21.63 -26.83 -1.38
C ASP A 850 22.13 -25.39 -1.17
N LYS A 851 21.42 -24.40 -1.70
CA LYS A 851 21.66 -22.97 -1.48
C LYS A 851 21.22 -22.51 -0.08
N PHE A 852 20.50 -23.34 0.66
CA PHE A 852 20.09 -23.07 2.04
C PHE A 852 21.03 -23.74 3.05
N THR A 853 21.38 -23.01 4.11
CA THR A 853 22.08 -23.51 5.30
C THR A 853 21.35 -23.09 6.57
N ASN A 854 21.75 -23.67 7.71
CA ASN A 854 21.19 -23.37 9.04
C ASN A 854 19.66 -23.49 9.07
N ILE A 855 19.14 -24.58 8.49
CA ILE A 855 17.70 -24.86 8.38
C ILE A 855 17.17 -25.27 9.77
N ASN A 856 16.45 -24.38 10.42
CA ASN A 856 15.94 -24.56 11.79
C ASN A 856 14.41 -24.50 11.80
N TYR A 857 13.76 -25.50 12.40
CA TYR A 857 12.30 -25.54 12.55
C TYR A 857 11.80 -24.38 13.43
N ILE A 858 10.74 -23.69 12.99
CA ILE A 858 10.09 -22.59 13.73
C ILE A 858 8.80 -23.09 14.38
N ALA A 859 7.87 -23.59 13.56
CA ALA A 859 6.51 -23.91 14.00
C ALA A 859 5.76 -24.80 12.99
N LYS A 860 4.69 -25.44 13.46
CA LYS A 860 3.64 -26.02 12.62
C LYS A 860 2.43 -25.09 12.67
N VAL A 861 2.02 -24.57 11.51
CA VAL A 861 0.91 -23.61 11.38
C VAL A 861 -0.13 -24.25 10.47
N GLY A 862 -1.29 -24.61 11.03
CA GLY A 862 -2.34 -25.33 10.32
C GLY A 862 -1.81 -26.60 9.63
N PHE A 863 -1.89 -26.59 8.29
CA PHE A 863 -1.44 -27.68 7.41
C PHE A 863 0.01 -27.54 6.90
N ALA A 864 0.78 -26.59 7.41
CA ALA A 864 2.17 -26.32 7.02
C ALA A 864 3.17 -26.50 8.18
N LYS A 865 4.43 -26.77 7.84
CA LYS A 865 5.60 -26.62 8.72
C LYS A 865 6.45 -25.46 8.22
N VAL A 866 6.86 -24.57 9.11
CA VAL A 866 7.69 -23.41 8.79
C VAL A 866 9.08 -23.60 9.40
N TYR A 867 10.09 -23.38 8.59
CA TYR A 867 11.51 -23.40 8.97
C TYR A 867 12.12 -22.02 8.67
N SER A 868 13.18 -21.65 9.38
CA SER A 868 14.08 -20.57 8.98
C SER A 868 15.30 -21.17 8.30
N ALA A 869 15.87 -20.47 7.32
CA ALA A 869 17.15 -20.85 6.73
C ALA A 869 17.92 -19.61 6.28
N ILE A 870 19.21 -19.78 6.01
CA ILE A 870 20.07 -18.78 5.39
C ILE A 870 20.20 -19.14 3.92
N TRP A 871 19.77 -18.27 3.01
CA TRP A 871 19.99 -18.40 1.58
C TRP A 871 21.31 -17.71 1.21
N LYS A 872 22.33 -18.50 0.86
CA LYS A 872 23.71 -18.04 0.60
C LYS A 872 23.78 -16.94 -0.47
N ASP A 873 23.07 -17.15 -1.58
CA ASP A 873 23.16 -16.29 -2.76
C ASP A 873 22.23 -15.05 -2.66
N GLY A 874 21.23 -15.09 -1.78
CA GLY A 874 20.20 -14.05 -1.61
C GLY A 874 19.24 -13.88 -2.81
N PRO A 875 18.11 -13.15 -2.60
CA PRO A 875 17.16 -12.85 -3.67
C PRO A 875 17.74 -11.90 -4.73
N ILE A 876 17.28 -12.02 -5.98
CA ILE A 876 17.61 -11.07 -7.05
C ILE A 876 17.21 -9.64 -6.64
N LYS A 877 18.17 -8.69 -6.75
CA LYS A 877 17.98 -7.27 -6.42
C LYS A 877 17.78 -6.42 -7.68
N LYS A 878 18.67 -6.54 -8.66
CA LYS A 878 18.59 -5.86 -9.97
C LYS A 878 19.57 -6.46 -10.98
N TRP A 879 19.30 -6.28 -12.27
CA TRP A 879 20.30 -6.52 -13.31
C TRP A 879 21.45 -5.51 -13.20
N SER A 880 22.68 -5.94 -13.50
CA SER A 880 23.87 -5.09 -13.50
C SER A 880 24.51 -5.10 -14.87
N GLN A 881 24.31 -4.00 -15.62
CA GLN A 881 24.85 -3.81 -16.97
C GLN A 881 26.38 -3.92 -17.00
N PHE A 882 27.08 -3.36 -16.01
CA PHE A 882 28.55 -3.41 -15.90
C PHE A 882 29.14 -4.82 -15.80
N SER A 883 28.38 -5.78 -15.26
CA SER A 883 28.83 -7.16 -15.05
C SER A 883 28.05 -8.17 -15.90
N ASN A 884 27.13 -7.69 -16.74
CA ASN A 884 26.18 -8.48 -17.54
C ASN A 884 25.58 -9.69 -16.77
N ASN A 885 25.17 -9.46 -15.51
CA ASN A 885 24.71 -10.49 -14.58
C ASN A 885 23.76 -9.88 -13.52
N TRP A 886 22.95 -10.70 -12.86
CA TRP A 886 22.09 -10.30 -11.74
C TRP A 886 22.91 -9.95 -10.51
N LYS A 887 22.72 -8.73 -9.98
CA LYS A 887 23.08 -8.43 -8.59
C LYS A 887 21.98 -8.99 -7.70
N ARG A 888 22.33 -9.95 -6.86
CA ARG A 888 21.52 -10.42 -5.74
C ARG A 888 21.77 -9.56 -4.50
N ASN A 889 20.91 -9.69 -3.49
CA ASN A 889 21.29 -9.33 -2.12
C ASN A 889 22.33 -10.33 -1.60
N GLU A 890 23.09 -9.96 -0.58
CA GLU A 890 23.99 -10.89 0.11
C GLU A 890 23.20 -11.96 0.89
N SER A 891 23.92 -12.88 1.54
CA SER A 891 23.39 -13.95 2.39
C SER A 891 22.17 -13.48 3.23
N THR A 892 20.99 -14.01 2.91
CA THR A 892 19.71 -13.50 3.44
C THR A 892 18.98 -14.57 4.24
N LYS A 893 18.49 -14.22 5.44
CA LYS A 893 17.63 -15.11 6.24
C LYS A 893 16.22 -15.14 5.65
N ILE A 894 15.70 -16.34 5.39
CA ILE A 894 14.39 -16.58 4.77
C ILE A 894 13.55 -17.56 5.61
N ALA A 895 12.26 -17.62 5.33
CA ALA A 895 11.34 -18.61 5.89
C ALA A 895 10.93 -19.62 4.80
N LEU A 896 11.04 -20.91 5.10
CA LEU A 896 10.58 -22.01 4.24
C LEU A 896 9.24 -22.53 4.76
N LYS A 897 8.13 -22.27 4.04
CA LYS A 897 6.80 -22.82 4.34
C LYS A 897 6.59 -24.11 3.55
N VAL A 898 6.79 -25.25 4.21
CA VAL A 898 6.57 -26.60 3.66
C VAL A 898 5.11 -26.97 3.89
N LEU A 899 4.30 -27.13 2.83
CA LEU A 899 2.94 -27.68 2.99
C LEU A 899 3.02 -29.20 3.18
N ASN A 900 2.19 -29.77 4.08
CA ASN A 900 2.17 -31.22 4.26
C ASN A 900 1.65 -31.91 2.98
N ASN A 901 2.25 -33.05 2.62
CA ASN A 901 1.95 -33.85 1.43
C ASN A 901 2.18 -33.16 0.07
N SER A 902 2.93 -32.04 0.02
CA SER A 902 3.20 -31.31 -1.23
C SER A 902 4.04 -32.08 -2.26
N LYS A 903 4.53 -33.29 -1.95
CA LYS A 903 5.04 -34.27 -2.95
C LYS A 903 4.16 -34.34 -4.20
N ASN A 904 2.84 -34.32 -4.01
CA ASN A 904 1.87 -34.15 -5.10
C ASN A 904 1.38 -32.71 -5.04
N ILE A 905 1.68 -31.91 -6.07
CA ILE A 905 1.23 -30.53 -6.17
C ILE A 905 -0.30 -30.49 -6.15
N SER A 906 -0.88 -29.90 -5.10
CA SER A 906 -2.32 -29.66 -5.04
C SER A 906 -2.69 -28.38 -5.78
N GLY A 907 -3.96 -28.29 -6.23
CA GLY A 907 -4.51 -27.04 -6.75
C GLY A 907 -4.40 -25.89 -5.73
N ASP A 908 -4.59 -26.19 -4.45
CA ASP A 908 -4.48 -25.22 -3.35
C ASP A 908 -3.07 -24.63 -3.23
N PHE A 909 -2.00 -25.43 -3.41
CA PHE A 909 -0.61 -24.94 -3.39
C PHE A 909 -0.33 -24.00 -4.57
N LEU A 910 -0.80 -24.34 -5.77
CA LEU A 910 -0.65 -23.49 -6.96
C LEU A 910 -1.46 -22.19 -6.83
N ASN A 911 -2.66 -22.26 -6.24
CA ASN A 911 -3.50 -21.11 -5.95
C ASN A 911 -2.86 -20.19 -4.90
N GLU A 912 -2.31 -20.73 -3.80
CA GLU A 912 -1.57 -19.95 -2.81
C GLU A 912 -0.42 -19.18 -3.49
N ILE A 913 0.41 -19.86 -4.29
CA ILE A 913 1.50 -19.20 -5.02
C ILE A 913 0.95 -18.11 -5.95
N LYS A 914 -0.06 -18.43 -6.76
CA LYS A 914 -0.60 -17.50 -7.76
C LYS A 914 -1.14 -16.23 -7.11
N PHE A 915 -2.03 -16.36 -6.13
CA PHE A 915 -2.67 -15.21 -5.48
C PHE A 915 -1.68 -14.42 -4.62
N HIS A 916 -0.76 -15.09 -3.91
CA HIS A 916 0.31 -14.40 -3.18
C HIS A 916 1.19 -13.60 -4.16
N ASN A 917 1.57 -14.20 -5.28
CA ASN A 917 2.41 -13.55 -6.30
C ASN A 917 1.72 -12.36 -6.99
N GLU A 918 0.39 -12.37 -7.16
CA GLU A 918 -0.38 -11.21 -7.63
C GLU A 918 -0.18 -9.97 -6.73
N VAL A 919 -0.05 -10.14 -5.40
CA VAL A 919 0.08 -9.03 -4.44
C VAL A 919 1.46 -8.88 -3.79
N SER A 920 2.39 -9.82 -3.97
CA SER A 920 3.72 -9.84 -3.33
C SER A 920 4.64 -8.66 -3.72
N GLY A 921 4.28 -7.89 -4.75
CA GLY A 921 4.99 -6.67 -5.14
C GLY A 921 4.57 -5.41 -4.37
N TYR A 922 3.48 -5.46 -3.59
CA TYR A 922 2.91 -4.29 -2.91
C TYR A 922 3.45 -4.11 -1.49
N MET A 923 3.38 -2.87 -0.99
CA MET A 923 3.82 -2.52 0.36
C MET A 923 2.96 -3.23 1.43
N CYS A 924 3.58 -3.58 2.56
CA CYS A 924 2.95 -4.28 3.68
C CYS A 924 2.36 -5.67 3.33
N ILE A 925 2.87 -6.32 2.27
CA ILE A 925 2.63 -7.74 1.96
C ILE A 925 3.95 -8.51 2.11
N ILE A 926 3.91 -9.68 2.75
CA ILE A 926 5.07 -10.58 2.86
C ILE A 926 5.56 -10.95 1.47
N LYS A 927 6.87 -10.86 1.21
CA LYS A 927 7.42 -11.23 -0.09
C LYS A 927 7.52 -12.75 -0.24
N CYS A 928 7.04 -13.27 -1.37
CA CYS A 928 7.40 -14.59 -1.87
C CYS A 928 8.57 -14.43 -2.83
N PHE A 929 9.73 -14.98 -2.49
CA PHE A 929 10.92 -14.96 -3.35
C PHE A 929 10.94 -16.12 -4.34
N GLY A 930 10.31 -17.25 -4.01
CA GLY A 930 10.48 -18.45 -4.81
C GLY A 930 9.85 -19.72 -4.26
N ILE A 931 10.15 -20.81 -4.96
CA ILE A 931 9.78 -22.18 -4.60
C ILE A 931 11.06 -23.01 -4.52
N THR A 932 11.10 -23.95 -3.58
CA THR A 932 12.14 -24.98 -3.50
C THR A 932 11.50 -26.35 -3.26
N GLN A 933 12.30 -27.42 -3.35
CA GLN A 933 11.90 -28.77 -2.98
C GLN A 933 12.97 -29.39 -2.10
N ASP A 934 12.56 -29.91 -0.94
CA ASP A 934 13.45 -30.70 -0.08
C ASP A 934 13.80 -32.02 -0.78
N PRO A 935 15.07 -32.31 -1.09
CA PRO A 935 15.47 -33.51 -1.82
C PRO A 935 15.33 -34.81 -1.01
N ILE A 936 15.15 -34.73 0.32
CA ILE A 936 14.94 -35.89 1.19
C ILE A 936 13.46 -36.23 1.24
N THR A 937 12.59 -35.23 1.48
CA THR A 937 11.15 -35.47 1.63
C THR A 937 10.35 -35.26 0.35
N ASN A 938 10.96 -34.78 -0.74
CA ASN A 938 10.33 -34.40 -2.02
C ASN A 938 9.15 -33.41 -1.89
N ASN A 939 8.98 -32.77 -0.74
CA ASN A 939 7.94 -31.76 -0.51
C ASN A 939 8.41 -30.42 -1.08
N TYR A 940 7.55 -29.77 -1.86
CA TYR A 940 7.73 -28.36 -2.22
C TYR A 940 7.49 -27.44 -1.03
N ALA A 941 8.23 -26.33 -1.01
CA ALA A 941 8.15 -25.29 0.01
C ALA A 941 8.23 -23.89 -0.62
N LEU A 942 7.49 -22.94 -0.05
CA LEU A 942 7.57 -21.53 -0.43
C LEU A 942 8.73 -20.86 0.28
N VAL A 943 9.51 -20.07 -0.44
CA VAL A 943 10.64 -19.28 0.07
C VAL A 943 10.16 -17.86 0.30
N LEU A 944 9.89 -17.53 1.56
CA LEU A 944 9.25 -16.29 2.00
C LEU A 944 10.21 -15.38 2.76
N GLN A 945 9.88 -14.09 2.84
CA GLN A 945 10.54 -13.13 3.72
C GLN A 945 10.48 -13.60 5.18
N TYR A 946 11.64 -13.70 5.83
CA TYR A 946 11.71 -13.95 7.28
C TYR A 946 11.38 -12.67 8.06
N MET A 947 10.61 -12.82 9.14
CA MET A 947 10.11 -11.70 9.95
C MET A 947 10.60 -11.85 11.39
N GLU A 948 11.55 -11.01 11.79
CA GLU A 948 12.32 -11.21 13.03
C GLU A 948 11.48 -11.10 14.30
N ASN A 949 10.50 -10.20 14.33
CA ASN A 949 9.60 -10.05 15.49
C ASN A 949 8.45 -11.07 15.50
N GLY A 950 8.34 -11.91 14.47
CA GLY A 950 7.29 -12.92 14.34
C GLY A 950 5.92 -12.34 13.98
N ASP A 951 4.86 -13.03 14.41
CA ASP A 951 3.48 -12.61 14.21
C ASP A 951 3.03 -11.51 15.20
N LEU A 952 2.00 -10.76 14.80
CA LEU A 952 1.45 -9.62 15.54
C LEU A 952 0.98 -10.03 16.93
N ARG A 953 0.45 -11.25 17.13
CA ARG A 953 0.01 -11.68 18.46
C ARG A 953 1.19 -11.84 19.41
N LYS A 954 2.23 -12.58 19.02
CA LYS A 954 3.46 -12.70 19.82
C LYS A 954 4.15 -11.34 20.04
N TYR A 955 4.11 -10.47 19.04
CA TYR A 955 4.65 -9.11 19.16
C TYR A 955 3.88 -8.28 20.20
N LEU A 956 2.54 -8.26 20.14
CA LEU A 956 1.68 -7.58 21.11
C LEU A 956 1.86 -8.14 22.54
N GLU A 957 1.91 -9.47 22.70
CA GLU A 957 2.16 -10.13 23.99
C GLU A 957 3.51 -9.74 24.61
N ARG A 958 4.56 -9.60 23.80
CA ARG A 958 5.91 -9.19 24.25
C ARG A 958 6.04 -7.68 24.50
N THR A 959 5.24 -6.87 23.81
CA THR A 959 5.39 -5.40 23.79
C THR A 959 4.27 -4.65 24.52
N VAL A 960 3.36 -5.35 25.22
CA VAL A 960 2.22 -4.76 25.94
C VAL A 960 2.55 -3.53 26.79
N ASN A 961 3.71 -3.54 27.44
CA ASN A 961 4.21 -2.48 28.33
C ASN A 961 5.16 -1.47 27.64
N ILE A 962 5.41 -1.59 26.34
CA ILE A 962 6.46 -0.87 25.59
C ILE A 962 5.90 -0.19 24.33
N ILE A 963 4.94 -0.82 23.63
CA ILE A 963 4.43 -0.34 22.35
C ILE A 963 3.59 0.93 22.50
N THR A 964 4.11 2.03 21.97
CA THR A 964 3.50 3.36 22.06
C THR A 964 2.24 3.45 21.19
N TRP A 965 1.39 4.44 21.47
CA TRP A 965 0.19 4.69 20.68
C TRP A 965 0.50 5.04 19.21
N ASP A 966 1.57 5.80 18.96
CA ASP A 966 2.03 6.09 17.59
C ASP A 966 2.40 4.80 16.84
N GLN A 967 3.17 3.91 17.49
CA GLN A 967 3.53 2.61 16.93
C GLN A 967 2.29 1.75 16.64
N ARG A 968 1.31 1.69 17.56
CA ARG A 968 0.03 1.00 17.35
C ARG A 968 -0.71 1.54 16.12
N LEU A 969 -0.83 2.86 16.00
CA LEU A 969 -1.47 3.51 14.85
C LEU A 969 -0.73 3.24 13.53
N ASN A 970 0.60 3.24 13.53
CA ASN A 970 1.39 2.90 12.35
C ASN A 970 1.14 1.45 11.91
N LYS A 971 1.16 0.47 12.83
CA LYS A 971 0.84 -0.92 12.49
C LYS A 971 -0.62 -1.07 12.00
N ILE A 972 -1.58 -0.36 12.58
CA ILE A 972 -2.98 -0.32 12.08
C ILE A 972 -3.04 0.21 10.65
N TYR A 973 -2.35 1.32 10.36
CA TYR A 973 -2.29 1.93 9.03
C TYR A 973 -1.70 0.95 7.99
N ASP A 974 -0.57 0.31 8.32
CA ASP A 974 0.09 -0.69 7.48
C ASP A 974 -0.83 -1.87 7.12
N ILE A 975 -1.56 -2.41 8.10
CA ILE A 975 -2.51 -3.52 7.90
C ILE A 975 -3.68 -3.10 7.01
N CYS A 976 -4.18 -1.86 7.17
CA CYS A 976 -5.26 -1.34 6.33
C CYS A 976 -4.81 -1.10 4.89
N LEU A 977 -3.59 -0.59 4.68
CA LEU A 977 -2.96 -0.46 3.37
C LEU A 977 -2.79 -1.83 2.71
N ALA A 978 -2.27 -2.81 3.45
CA ALA A 978 -2.08 -4.18 2.97
C ALA A 978 -3.41 -4.84 2.54
N LEU A 979 -4.45 -4.76 3.37
CA LEU A 979 -5.75 -5.36 3.03
C LEU A 979 -6.40 -4.66 1.83
N ASN A 980 -6.28 -3.33 1.74
CA ASN A 980 -6.76 -2.58 0.58
C ASN A 980 -6.04 -3.00 -0.71
N ASN A 981 -4.73 -3.24 -0.67
CA ASN A 981 -3.99 -3.78 -1.81
C ASN A 981 -4.51 -5.17 -2.23
N ILE A 982 -4.83 -6.05 -1.28
CA ILE A 982 -5.42 -7.37 -1.58
C ILE A 982 -6.80 -7.23 -2.23
N HIS A 983 -7.67 -6.40 -1.66
CA HIS A 983 -9.05 -6.21 -2.13
C HIS A 983 -9.14 -5.51 -3.49
N ILE A 984 -8.23 -4.57 -3.81
CA ILE A 984 -8.15 -3.92 -5.13
C ILE A 984 -7.84 -4.93 -6.25
N HIS A 985 -7.10 -6.01 -5.96
CA HIS A 985 -6.87 -7.11 -6.90
C HIS A 985 -8.05 -8.09 -6.97
N GLY A 986 -9.16 -7.82 -6.28
CA GLY A 986 -10.32 -8.68 -6.25
C GLY A 986 -10.11 -9.97 -5.46
N LEU A 987 -9.15 -10.01 -4.53
CA LEU A 987 -8.85 -11.17 -3.69
C LEU A 987 -9.49 -11.02 -2.30
N ILE A 988 -9.88 -12.15 -1.70
CA ILE A 988 -10.36 -12.26 -0.31
C ILE A 988 -9.33 -13.08 0.49
N HIS A 989 -8.90 -12.60 1.65
CA HIS A 989 -7.88 -13.26 2.48
C HIS A 989 -8.44 -14.46 3.26
N LYS A 990 -9.68 -14.36 3.75
CA LYS A 990 -10.48 -15.41 4.43
C LYS A 990 -10.02 -15.83 5.82
N ASP A 991 -8.72 -15.94 6.08
CA ASP A 991 -8.14 -16.23 7.40
C ASP A 991 -7.30 -15.05 7.93
N LEU A 992 -7.84 -13.83 7.83
CA LEU A 992 -7.17 -12.62 8.31
C LEU A 992 -7.25 -12.57 9.85
N HIS A 993 -6.11 -12.75 10.51
CA HIS A 993 -6.00 -12.71 11.97
C HIS A 993 -4.57 -12.32 12.39
N PRO A 994 -4.31 -11.89 13.64
CA PRO A 994 -2.98 -11.48 14.10
C PRO A 994 -1.86 -12.52 13.93
N GLY A 995 -2.16 -13.82 13.90
CA GLY A 995 -1.19 -14.87 13.60
C GLY A 995 -0.68 -14.91 12.15
N ASN A 996 -1.37 -14.23 11.23
CA ASN A 996 -1.07 -14.12 9.79
C ASN A 996 -0.62 -12.69 9.41
N ILE A 997 -0.46 -11.83 10.41
CA ILE A 997 0.13 -10.51 10.28
C ILE A 997 1.50 -10.58 10.95
N PHE A 998 2.55 -10.19 10.25
CA PHE A 998 3.93 -10.30 10.72
C PHE A 998 4.55 -8.91 10.89
N ILE A 999 5.48 -8.81 11.84
CA ILE A 999 6.06 -7.54 12.26
C ILE A 999 7.55 -7.52 11.96
N ASP A 1000 8.02 -6.44 11.33
CA ASP A 1000 9.42 -6.04 11.35
C ASP A 1000 9.60 -4.79 12.25
N PRO A 1001 10.84 -4.33 12.50
CA PRO A 1001 11.09 -3.16 13.36
C PRO A 1001 10.33 -1.88 12.95
N THR A 1002 9.95 -1.75 11.68
CA THR A 1002 9.32 -0.55 11.11
C THR A 1002 7.83 -0.79 10.82
N PHE A 1003 7.46 -1.82 10.03
CA PHE A 1003 6.12 -2.00 9.47
C PHE A 1003 5.39 -3.27 9.96
N ALA A 1004 4.09 -3.37 9.68
CA ALA A 1004 3.33 -4.63 9.68
C ALA A 1004 3.11 -5.15 8.26
N TYR A 1005 3.00 -6.47 8.11
CA TYR A 1005 2.83 -7.14 6.83
C TYR A 1005 1.77 -8.24 6.91
N ILE A 1006 0.84 -8.29 5.95
CA ILE A 1006 -0.08 -9.42 5.80
C ILE A 1006 0.63 -10.56 5.04
N GLY A 1007 0.42 -11.80 5.49
CA GLY A 1007 0.92 -13.02 4.86
C GLY A 1007 0.00 -14.22 5.12
N ASP A 1008 0.45 -15.40 4.69
CA ASP A 1008 -0.34 -16.64 4.63
C ASP A 1008 -1.59 -16.56 3.73
N PHE A 1009 -1.34 -16.71 2.42
CA PHE A 1009 -2.37 -16.71 1.38
C PHE A 1009 -2.98 -18.11 1.13
N GLY A 1010 -2.74 -19.09 2.00
CA GLY A 1010 -3.14 -20.49 1.79
C GLY A 1010 -4.66 -20.73 1.67
N PHE A 1011 -5.48 -19.80 2.13
CA PHE A 1011 -6.94 -19.83 1.95
C PHE A 1011 -7.46 -18.75 0.99
N CYS A 1012 -6.57 -17.91 0.44
CA CYS A 1012 -6.93 -16.77 -0.39
C CYS A 1012 -7.66 -17.19 -1.68
N MET A 1013 -8.61 -16.39 -2.15
CA MET A 1013 -9.32 -16.68 -3.40
C MET A 1013 -9.88 -15.41 -4.09
N PRO A 1014 -10.23 -15.47 -5.38
CA PRO A 1014 -10.90 -14.40 -6.10
C PRO A 1014 -12.34 -14.17 -5.59
N ALA A 1015 -12.73 -12.91 -5.46
CA ALA A 1015 -14.05 -12.49 -4.98
C ALA A 1015 -15.20 -12.78 -5.96
N ASN A 1016 -14.89 -13.21 -7.18
CA ASN A 1016 -15.85 -13.59 -8.21
C ASN A 1016 -15.99 -15.11 -8.43
N GLU A 1017 -15.27 -15.93 -7.65
CA GLU A 1017 -15.29 -17.39 -7.79
C GLU A 1017 -16.50 -18.02 -7.06
N ASN A 1018 -17.29 -18.81 -7.79
CA ASN A 1018 -18.54 -19.36 -7.26
C ASN A 1018 -18.30 -20.54 -6.31
N LEU A 1019 -18.42 -20.29 -5.01
CA LEU A 1019 -18.30 -21.27 -3.92
C LEU A 1019 -19.40 -22.37 -3.91
N SER A 1020 -20.35 -22.37 -4.85
CA SER A 1020 -21.47 -23.32 -4.89
C SER A 1020 -21.05 -24.78 -5.16
N ASN A 1021 -19.86 -25.00 -5.72
CA ASN A 1021 -19.41 -26.30 -6.19
C ASN A 1021 -18.36 -26.98 -5.30
N SER A 1022 -17.94 -26.36 -4.19
CA SER A 1022 -17.06 -27.04 -3.23
C SER A 1022 -17.88 -27.96 -2.31
N THR A 1023 -17.60 -29.26 -2.35
CA THR A 1023 -18.31 -30.29 -1.56
C THR A 1023 -18.01 -30.24 -0.07
N ASN A 1024 -17.07 -29.39 0.36
CA ASN A 1024 -16.65 -29.23 1.75
C ASN A 1024 -17.30 -27.99 2.38
N LYS A 1025 -18.40 -28.19 3.12
CA LYS A 1025 -19.02 -27.19 4.04
C LYS A 1025 -18.13 -26.86 5.27
N ASN A 1026 -16.83 -27.07 5.16
CA ASN A 1026 -15.88 -27.04 6.26
C ASN A 1026 -15.37 -25.61 6.47
N ILE A 1027 -15.91 -24.94 7.48
CA ILE A 1027 -15.53 -23.57 7.86
C ILE A 1027 -14.17 -23.64 8.58
N TYR A 1028 -13.15 -22.95 8.06
CA TYR A 1028 -11.84 -22.84 8.70
C TYR A 1028 -11.58 -21.39 9.12
N GLY A 1029 -10.94 -21.20 10.27
CA GLY A 1029 -10.44 -19.90 10.71
C GLY A 1029 -10.30 -19.80 12.22
N VAL A 1030 -10.00 -18.58 12.70
CA VAL A 1030 -9.94 -18.25 14.14
C VAL A 1030 -11.22 -17.55 14.59
N MET A 1031 -12.14 -18.32 15.20
CA MET A 1031 -13.51 -17.93 15.58
C MET A 1031 -13.71 -16.44 15.97
N PRO A 1032 -13.00 -15.83 16.95
CA PRO A 1032 -13.20 -14.43 17.32
C PRO A 1032 -13.09 -13.37 16.21
N TYR A 1033 -12.32 -13.65 15.15
CA TYR A 1033 -12.10 -12.73 14.02
C TYR A 1033 -13.06 -13.02 12.86
N MET A 1034 -13.78 -14.14 12.88
CA MET A 1034 -14.65 -14.54 11.79
C MET A 1034 -15.97 -13.78 11.85
N ALA A 1035 -16.38 -13.21 10.72
CA ALA A 1035 -17.65 -12.51 10.62
C ALA A 1035 -18.84 -13.46 10.91
N PRO A 1036 -19.92 -12.98 11.54
CA PRO A 1036 -21.02 -13.84 12.00
C PRO A 1036 -21.73 -14.58 10.86
N GLU A 1037 -21.75 -14.03 9.65
CA GLU A 1037 -22.25 -14.72 8.46
C GLU A 1037 -21.38 -15.92 8.05
N ILE A 1038 -20.07 -15.87 8.26
CA ILE A 1038 -19.13 -16.96 7.96
C ILE A 1038 -19.24 -18.07 9.00
N LEU A 1039 -19.45 -17.70 10.28
CA LEU A 1039 -19.75 -18.66 11.34
C LEU A 1039 -21.07 -19.41 11.10
N ARG A 1040 -22.01 -18.81 10.35
CA ARG A 1040 -23.25 -19.45 9.82
C ARG A 1040 -23.03 -20.28 8.55
N GLY A 1041 -21.80 -20.36 8.03
CA GLY A 1041 -21.47 -21.06 6.79
C GLY A 1041 -21.88 -20.34 5.51
N LYS A 1042 -22.17 -19.03 5.56
CA LYS A 1042 -22.31 -18.23 4.32
C LYS A 1042 -20.92 -18.04 3.67
N PRO A 1043 -20.85 -17.88 2.34
CA PRO A 1043 -19.59 -17.64 1.61
C PRO A 1043 -18.77 -16.46 2.16
N HIS A 1044 -17.45 -16.58 2.11
CA HIS A 1044 -16.55 -15.45 2.38
C HIS A 1044 -16.73 -14.32 1.36
N THR A 1045 -16.57 -13.09 1.83
CA THR A 1045 -16.69 -11.85 1.05
C THR A 1045 -15.59 -10.87 1.44
N LEU A 1046 -15.35 -9.83 0.63
CA LEU A 1046 -14.46 -8.72 1.00
C LEU A 1046 -14.90 -8.08 2.34
N ALA A 1047 -16.21 -7.94 2.56
CA ALA A 1047 -16.78 -7.44 3.81
C ALA A 1047 -16.52 -8.36 5.01
N SER A 1048 -16.29 -9.66 4.80
CA SER A 1048 -15.91 -10.59 5.88
C SER A 1048 -14.47 -10.38 6.36
N ASP A 1049 -13.53 -10.03 5.47
CA ASP A 1049 -12.17 -9.62 5.88
C ASP A 1049 -12.19 -8.26 6.62
N VAL A 1050 -13.09 -7.34 6.25
CA VAL A 1050 -13.23 -6.04 6.94
C VAL A 1050 -13.74 -6.22 8.38
N TYR A 1051 -14.61 -7.20 8.63
CA TYR A 1051 -14.99 -7.58 9.98
C TYR A 1051 -13.76 -8.03 10.79
N SER A 1052 -12.95 -8.93 10.22
CA SER A 1052 -11.70 -9.37 10.85
C SER A 1052 -10.76 -8.19 11.13
N LEU A 1053 -10.63 -7.26 10.18
CA LEU A 1053 -9.85 -6.03 10.35
C LEU A 1053 -10.36 -5.18 11.52
N GLY A 1054 -11.67 -4.99 11.67
CA GLY A 1054 -12.27 -4.26 12.81
C GLY A 1054 -11.89 -4.89 14.15
N VAL A 1055 -11.95 -6.22 14.26
CA VAL A 1055 -11.53 -6.96 15.46
C VAL A 1055 -10.02 -6.80 15.71
N ILE A 1056 -9.19 -6.89 14.68
CA ILE A 1056 -7.72 -6.73 14.76
C ILE A 1056 -7.32 -5.32 15.21
N ILE A 1057 -7.97 -4.28 14.66
CA ILE A 1057 -7.75 -2.89 15.08
C ILE A 1057 -8.04 -2.75 16.57
N ASN A 1058 -9.15 -3.33 17.06
CA ASN A 1058 -9.47 -3.31 18.48
C ASN A 1058 -8.42 -4.05 19.33
N GLU A 1059 -7.94 -5.23 18.91
CA GLU A 1059 -6.88 -5.95 19.64
C GLU A 1059 -5.55 -5.21 19.67
N ILE A 1060 -5.16 -4.47 18.62
CA ILE A 1060 -3.94 -3.63 18.65
C ILE A 1060 -4.10 -2.48 19.64
N ILE A 1061 -5.29 -1.88 19.73
CA ILE A 1061 -5.60 -0.80 20.67
C ILE A 1061 -5.61 -1.33 22.11
N THR A 1062 -6.28 -2.45 22.37
CA THR A 1062 -6.47 -3.00 23.72
C THR A 1062 -5.32 -3.87 24.20
N VAL A 1063 -4.51 -4.43 23.30
CA VAL A 1063 -3.52 -5.48 23.55
C VAL A 1063 -4.14 -6.74 24.19
N THR A 1064 -5.46 -6.89 24.06
CA THR A 1064 -6.24 -7.97 24.68
C THR A 1064 -6.90 -8.78 23.56
N PRO A 1065 -6.55 -10.07 23.41
CA PRO A 1065 -7.21 -10.92 22.42
C PRO A 1065 -8.73 -10.96 22.65
N PRO A 1066 -9.55 -10.85 21.59
CA PRO A 1066 -11.01 -10.85 21.69
C PRO A 1066 -11.52 -12.14 22.36
N PHE A 1067 -12.39 -11.99 23.37
CA PHE A 1067 -13.03 -13.07 24.13
C PHE A 1067 -12.07 -14.00 24.91
N ASN A 1068 -10.90 -13.49 25.34
CA ASN A 1068 -9.86 -14.25 26.04
C ASN A 1068 -10.33 -14.96 27.32
N ASN A 1069 -11.32 -14.40 28.01
CA ASN A 1069 -11.89 -14.92 29.24
C ASN A 1069 -12.98 -16.00 29.04
N GLU A 1070 -13.32 -16.36 27.79
CA GLU A 1070 -14.41 -17.29 27.49
C GLU A 1070 -13.99 -18.55 26.70
N PRO A 1071 -14.76 -19.66 26.80
CA PRO A 1071 -14.60 -20.80 25.91
C PRO A 1071 -14.94 -20.42 24.45
N HIS A 1072 -14.04 -20.73 23.52
CA HIS A 1072 -14.33 -20.63 22.08
C HIS A 1072 -15.15 -21.86 21.63
N ASP A 1073 -16.41 -21.92 22.05
CA ASP A 1073 -17.37 -22.98 21.74
C ASP A 1073 -18.63 -22.43 21.04
N HIS A 1074 -19.64 -23.30 20.87
CA HIS A 1074 -20.89 -22.96 20.20
C HIS A 1074 -21.66 -21.80 20.87
N PHE A 1075 -21.55 -21.60 22.19
CA PHE A 1075 -22.27 -20.51 22.86
C PHE A 1075 -21.67 -19.14 22.54
N LEU A 1076 -20.33 -19.04 22.45
CA LEU A 1076 -19.69 -17.79 22.03
C LEU A 1076 -20.09 -17.44 20.59
N VAL A 1077 -20.24 -18.44 19.72
CA VAL A 1077 -20.71 -18.23 18.33
C VAL A 1077 -22.18 -17.77 18.29
N LEU A 1078 -23.06 -18.39 19.09
CA LEU A 1078 -24.44 -17.91 19.27
C LEU A 1078 -24.47 -16.45 19.73
N ASP A 1079 -23.60 -16.09 20.69
CA ASP A 1079 -23.53 -14.75 21.25
C ASP A 1079 -23.00 -13.71 20.24
N ILE A 1080 -21.96 -14.05 19.46
CA ILE A 1080 -21.46 -13.22 18.35
C ILE A 1080 -22.55 -12.98 17.30
N CYS A 1081 -23.33 -14.01 16.94
CA CYS A 1081 -24.49 -13.85 16.05
C CYS A 1081 -25.59 -12.98 16.67
N ARG A 1082 -25.82 -13.07 17.99
CA ARG A 1082 -26.75 -12.20 18.75
C ARG A 1082 -26.23 -10.76 18.95
N GLY A 1083 -25.05 -10.45 18.44
CA GLY A 1083 -24.51 -9.09 18.42
C GLY A 1083 -23.48 -8.77 19.49
N LEU A 1084 -22.99 -9.76 20.24
CA LEU A 1084 -21.82 -9.58 21.11
C LEU A 1084 -20.60 -9.18 20.27
N ARG A 1085 -19.86 -8.17 20.74
CA ARG A 1085 -18.61 -7.70 20.14
C ARG A 1085 -17.53 -7.53 21.22
N PRO A 1086 -16.24 -7.54 20.86
CA PRO A 1086 -15.18 -7.19 21.79
C PRO A 1086 -15.38 -5.80 22.40
N ASN A 1087 -15.01 -5.62 23.66
CA ASN A 1087 -15.06 -4.30 24.29
C ASN A 1087 -14.03 -3.35 23.66
N ILE A 1088 -14.47 -2.13 23.34
CA ILE A 1088 -13.57 -1.03 22.93
C ILE A 1088 -13.28 -0.17 24.15
N ARG A 1089 -11.99 0.15 24.36
CA ARG A 1089 -11.53 1.02 25.46
C ARG A 1089 -12.20 2.41 25.41
N GLU A 1090 -12.56 2.95 26.57
CA GLU A 1090 -13.20 4.27 26.67
C GLU A 1090 -12.29 5.40 26.16
N GLU A 1091 -10.99 5.19 26.23
CA GLU A 1091 -9.95 6.15 25.89
C GLU A 1091 -9.66 6.18 24.37
N THR A 1092 -10.19 5.21 23.60
CA THR A 1092 -10.10 5.20 22.13
C THR A 1092 -10.82 6.41 21.53
N PRO A 1093 -10.22 7.13 20.56
CA PRO A 1093 -10.85 8.29 19.91
C PRO A 1093 -12.22 7.94 19.30
N THR A 1094 -13.21 8.84 19.44
CA THR A 1094 -14.60 8.56 19.06
C THR A 1094 -14.76 8.11 17.61
N SER A 1095 -14.15 8.82 16.66
CA SER A 1095 -14.21 8.44 15.23
C SER A 1095 -13.52 7.11 14.93
N LEU A 1096 -12.52 6.70 15.73
CA LEU A 1096 -11.90 5.38 15.63
C LEU A 1096 -12.80 4.29 16.23
N LYS A 1097 -13.51 4.56 17.35
CA LYS A 1097 -14.56 3.67 17.88
C LYS A 1097 -15.67 3.45 16.86
N GLU A 1098 -16.12 4.53 16.20
CA GLU A 1098 -17.15 4.47 15.17
C GLU A 1098 -16.68 3.68 13.94
N LEU A 1099 -15.43 3.86 13.51
CA LEU A 1099 -14.85 3.09 12.41
C LEU A 1099 -14.80 1.59 12.74
N ILE A 1100 -14.29 1.22 13.92
CA ILE A 1100 -14.28 -0.18 14.42
C ILE A 1100 -15.71 -0.75 14.43
N LYS A 1101 -16.67 0.03 14.95
CA LYS A 1101 -18.09 -0.38 15.01
C LYS A 1101 -18.70 -0.61 13.63
N LYS A 1102 -18.38 0.22 12.63
CA LYS A 1102 -18.80 0.03 11.24
C LYS A 1102 -18.12 -1.19 10.60
N CYS A 1103 -16.83 -1.41 10.86
CA CYS A 1103 -16.11 -2.56 10.32
C CYS A 1103 -16.71 -3.91 10.76
N TRP A 1104 -17.15 -4.03 12.03
CA TRP A 1104 -17.70 -5.28 12.57
C TRP A 1104 -19.24 -5.36 12.62
N ASP A 1105 -19.95 -4.56 11.82
CA ASP A 1105 -21.42 -4.59 11.73
C ASP A 1105 -21.91 -6.01 11.39
N ALA A 1106 -22.99 -6.46 12.03
CA ALA A 1106 -23.61 -7.75 11.77
C ALA A 1106 -24.07 -7.91 10.30
N ASN A 1107 -24.53 -6.83 9.67
CA ASN A 1107 -24.84 -6.79 8.25
C ASN A 1107 -23.56 -6.49 7.44
N PRO A 1108 -23.09 -7.40 6.55
CA PRO A 1108 -21.92 -7.13 5.71
C PRO A 1108 -22.09 -5.91 4.79
N ASP A 1109 -23.31 -5.59 4.34
CA ASP A 1109 -23.57 -4.44 3.45
C ASP A 1109 -23.43 -3.08 4.15
N ASN A 1110 -23.47 -3.04 5.49
CA ASN A 1110 -23.23 -1.83 6.28
C ASN A 1110 -21.74 -1.54 6.51
N ARG A 1111 -20.86 -2.51 6.21
CA ARG A 1111 -19.42 -2.40 6.49
C ARG A 1111 -18.76 -1.54 5.40
N PRO A 1112 -17.81 -0.66 5.76
CA PRO A 1112 -17.03 0.09 4.78
C PRO A 1112 -16.16 -0.87 3.95
N THR A 1113 -15.80 -0.45 2.75
CA THR A 1113 -14.74 -1.10 1.98
C THR A 1113 -13.37 -0.90 2.64
N SER A 1114 -12.42 -1.79 2.38
CA SER A 1114 -11.03 -1.62 2.86
C SER A 1114 -10.39 -0.30 2.42
N GLY A 1115 -10.74 0.21 1.24
CA GLY A 1115 -10.33 1.52 0.74
C GLY A 1115 -10.89 2.69 1.55
N GLU A 1116 -12.17 2.63 1.96
CA GLU A 1116 -12.77 3.63 2.86
C GLU A 1116 -12.14 3.58 4.25
N VAL A 1117 -11.92 2.39 4.81
CA VAL A 1117 -11.23 2.23 6.11
C VAL A 1117 -9.82 2.83 6.06
N PHE A 1118 -9.05 2.50 5.03
CA PHE A 1118 -7.71 3.05 4.79
C PHE A 1118 -7.74 4.58 4.62
N HIS A 1119 -8.68 5.11 3.84
CA HIS A 1119 -8.80 6.55 3.61
C HIS A 1119 -9.15 7.33 4.90
N ILE A 1120 -10.13 6.85 5.67
CA ILE A 1120 -10.53 7.46 6.95
C ILE A 1120 -9.37 7.44 7.95
N LEU A 1121 -8.64 6.33 8.06
CA LEU A 1121 -7.46 6.23 8.92
C LEU A 1121 -6.35 7.17 8.45
N SER A 1122 -6.04 7.21 7.15
CA SER A 1122 -5.02 8.08 6.58
C SER A 1122 -5.32 9.57 6.83
N TYR A 1123 -6.57 9.99 6.62
CA TYR A 1123 -7.00 11.37 6.83
C TYR A 1123 -6.90 11.81 8.29
N HIS A 1124 -7.26 10.94 9.24
CA HIS A 1124 -7.22 11.25 10.68
C HIS A 1124 -5.92 10.84 11.39
N LEU A 1125 -4.95 10.21 10.71
CA LEU A 1125 -3.77 9.62 11.34
C LEU A 1125 -3.00 10.63 12.21
N ASN A 1126 -2.70 11.81 11.67
CA ASN A 1126 -1.98 12.86 12.40
C ASN A 1126 -2.81 13.39 13.59
N THR A 1127 -4.13 13.50 13.45
CA THR A 1127 -5.04 13.86 14.54
C THR A 1127 -5.02 12.81 15.66
N TYR A 1128 -5.06 11.51 15.31
CA TYR A 1128 -5.01 10.43 16.29
C TYR A 1128 -3.66 10.36 17.01
N LYS A 1129 -2.56 10.69 16.33
CA LYS A 1129 -1.21 10.81 16.91
C LYS A 1129 -1.08 12.01 17.85
N SER A 1130 -1.74 13.13 17.55
CA SER A 1130 -1.65 14.37 18.32
C SER A 1130 -2.52 14.40 19.59
N ILE A 1131 -3.36 13.39 19.85
CA ILE A 1131 -4.21 13.33 21.06
C ILE A 1131 -3.30 13.13 22.29
N PRO A 1132 -3.29 14.04 23.29
CA PRO A 1132 -2.38 13.95 24.43
C PRO A 1132 -2.55 12.65 25.23
N LEU A 1133 -1.46 11.88 25.32
CA LEU A 1133 -1.50 10.46 25.70
C LEU A 1133 -1.72 10.12 27.18
N LYS A 1134 -2.20 11.06 28.01
CA LYS A 1134 -2.51 10.82 29.43
C LYS A 1134 -3.62 9.78 29.70
N ARG A 1135 -4.24 9.20 28.66
CA ARG A 1135 -5.31 8.18 28.77
C ARG A 1135 -5.10 6.88 27.98
N LEU A 1136 -4.23 6.83 26.98
CA LEU A 1136 -3.95 5.61 26.20
C LEU A 1136 -2.53 5.07 26.41
N SER A 1137 -1.69 5.75 27.20
CA SER A 1137 -0.36 5.26 27.52
C SER A 1137 -0.41 4.17 28.60
N TYR A 1138 0.09 2.99 28.26
CA TYR A 1138 0.88 2.20 29.22
C TYR A 1138 2.26 2.86 29.41
N ASN A 1139 2.28 4.16 29.77
CA ASN A 1139 3.51 4.80 30.24
C ASN A 1139 3.56 4.52 31.74
N PHE A 1140 4.31 3.49 32.09
CA PHE A 1140 4.84 3.39 33.43
C PHE A 1140 5.63 4.66 33.73
N ASN A 1141 5.24 5.35 34.81
CA ASN A 1141 6.20 5.81 35.79
C ASN A 1141 5.52 5.82 37.17
N GLU A 1142 6.21 5.13 38.08
CA GLU A 1142 6.08 5.13 39.55
C GLU A 1142 4.84 4.53 40.23
N SER A 1143 5.14 3.55 41.10
CA SER A 1143 4.46 3.23 42.37
C SER A 1143 2.95 2.95 42.40
N THR A 1144 2.38 2.25 41.40
CA THR A 1144 1.30 1.29 41.74
C THR A 1144 1.31 0.01 40.91
N ASN A 1145 1.82 -1.05 41.53
CA ASN A 1145 1.37 -2.42 41.29
C ASN A 1145 1.54 -2.98 39.86
N ILE A 1146 2.78 -2.98 39.36
CA ILE A 1146 3.21 -3.92 38.30
C ILE A 1146 2.78 -5.35 38.66
N THR A 1147 2.87 -5.75 39.94
CA THR A 1147 2.46 -7.08 40.40
C THR A 1147 0.94 -7.30 40.36
N ASN A 1148 0.09 -6.39 40.85
CA ASN A 1148 -1.38 -6.58 40.69
C ASN A 1148 -1.88 -6.35 39.25
N LEU A 1149 -1.14 -5.62 38.40
CA LEU A 1149 -1.50 -5.49 36.98
C LEU A 1149 -1.02 -6.71 36.16
N LEU A 1150 0.18 -7.24 36.44
CA LEU A 1150 0.62 -8.55 35.95
C LEU A 1150 -0.32 -9.63 36.46
N LEU A 1151 -0.71 -9.64 37.74
CA LEU A 1151 -1.73 -10.55 38.28
C LEU A 1151 -3.13 -10.26 37.75
N LYS A 1152 -3.44 -9.09 37.15
CA LYS A 1152 -4.71 -8.88 36.43
C LYS A 1152 -4.62 -9.44 35.00
N ILE A 1153 -3.52 -9.18 34.31
CA ILE A 1153 -3.23 -9.68 32.96
C ILE A 1153 -2.95 -11.21 32.98
N GLN A 1154 -2.55 -11.76 34.13
CA GLN A 1154 -2.42 -13.19 34.42
C GLN A 1154 -3.69 -13.80 35.05
N LYS A 1155 -4.55 -13.05 35.75
CA LYS A 1155 -5.87 -13.53 36.23
C LYS A 1155 -6.99 -13.41 35.20
N ASP A 1156 -6.83 -12.59 34.17
CA ASP A 1156 -7.40 -12.86 32.86
C ASP A 1156 -6.63 -14.05 32.25
N GLU A 1157 -6.61 -15.18 32.97
CA GLU A 1157 -6.15 -16.46 32.46
C GLU A 1157 -6.94 -16.68 31.18
N LYS A 1158 -6.23 -16.71 30.04
CA LYS A 1158 -6.84 -17.10 28.77
C LYS A 1158 -7.56 -18.41 29.03
N HIS A 1159 -8.88 -18.38 28.97
CA HIS A 1159 -9.71 -19.49 29.38
C HIS A 1159 -9.19 -20.74 28.65
N PRO A 1160 -8.99 -21.90 29.29
CA PRO A 1160 -8.22 -23.01 28.71
C PRO A 1160 -8.84 -23.61 27.42
N LYS A 1161 -10.06 -23.19 27.07
CA LYS A 1161 -10.75 -23.51 25.80
C LYS A 1161 -10.83 -22.31 24.82
N ALA A 1162 -10.10 -21.22 25.06
CA ALA A 1162 -9.95 -20.07 24.17
C ALA A 1162 -8.86 -20.38 23.13
N ILE A 1163 -9.28 -20.69 21.91
CA ILE A 1163 -8.40 -21.18 20.83
C ILE A 1163 -8.20 -20.07 19.79
N TYR A 1164 -6.95 -19.60 19.67
CA TYR A 1164 -6.54 -18.50 18.79
C TYR A 1164 -5.76 -18.94 17.55
N THR A 1165 -5.77 -20.25 17.26
CA THR A 1165 -5.19 -20.88 16.07
C THR A 1165 -6.28 -21.37 15.13
N SER A 1166 -6.03 -21.27 13.82
CA SER A 1166 -7.00 -21.64 12.78
C SER A 1166 -7.35 -23.12 12.87
N ARG A 1167 -8.65 -23.44 12.85
CA ARG A 1167 -9.17 -24.82 12.99
C ARG A 1167 -10.47 -24.99 12.22
N LEU A 1168 -10.84 -26.26 12.01
CA LEU A 1168 -12.17 -26.62 11.51
C LEU A 1168 -13.24 -26.24 12.55
N LEU A 1169 -14.28 -25.55 12.09
CA LEU A 1169 -15.46 -25.15 12.84
C LEU A 1169 -16.70 -25.78 12.17
N ASN A 1170 -17.59 -26.31 12.98
CA ASN A 1170 -18.87 -26.86 12.53
C ASN A 1170 -19.93 -26.50 13.58
N PHE A 1171 -20.79 -25.54 13.23
CA PHE A 1171 -21.87 -25.06 14.08
C PHE A 1171 -23.18 -25.10 13.29
N GLN A 1172 -24.22 -25.64 13.90
CA GLN A 1172 -25.56 -25.76 13.32
C GLN A 1172 -26.52 -24.86 14.11
N ASN A 1173 -27.66 -24.53 13.51
CA ASN A 1173 -28.79 -23.87 14.18
C ASN A 1173 -28.45 -22.54 14.88
N LEU A 1174 -27.59 -21.73 14.26
CA LEU A 1174 -27.30 -20.36 14.71
C LEU A 1174 -28.46 -19.40 14.33
N PRO A 1175 -28.66 -18.27 15.05
CA PRO A 1175 -29.59 -17.20 14.65
C PRO A 1175 -29.00 -16.32 13.54
N GLU A 1176 -29.83 -15.59 12.79
CA GLU A 1176 -29.33 -14.57 11.84
C GLU A 1176 -28.59 -13.44 12.60
N PRO A 1177 -27.52 -12.86 12.03
CA PRO A 1177 -26.70 -11.88 12.73
C PRO A 1177 -27.45 -10.58 12.99
N ILE A 1178 -27.42 -10.09 14.22
CA ILE A 1178 -27.95 -8.78 14.62
C ILE A 1178 -26.89 -7.94 15.32
N ASN A 1179 -27.08 -6.62 15.35
CA ASN A 1179 -26.28 -5.71 16.17
C ASN A 1179 -26.98 -5.52 17.53
N CYS A 1180 -26.27 -5.76 18.62
CA CYS A 1180 -26.78 -5.46 19.96
C CYS A 1180 -26.66 -3.95 20.25
N ARG A 1181 -27.76 -3.32 20.70
CA ARG A 1181 -27.84 -1.87 20.96
C ARG A 1181 -26.94 -1.43 22.12
N ASN A 1182 -26.92 -2.19 23.22
CA ASN A 1182 -26.05 -1.93 24.37
C ASN A 1182 -25.25 -3.19 24.75
N GLN A 1183 -23.94 -3.15 24.55
CA GLN A 1183 -23.04 -4.27 24.89
C GLN A 1183 -22.95 -4.51 26.41
N GLN A 1184 -23.25 -3.51 27.25
CA GLN A 1184 -23.22 -3.64 28.72
C GLN A 1184 -24.40 -4.46 29.27
N GLU A 1185 -25.50 -4.54 28.52
CA GLU A 1185 -26.72 -5.28 28.87
C GLU A 1185 -26.78 -6.66 28.17
N PHE A 1186 -25.72 -7.06 27.46
CA PHE A 1186 -25.72 -8.31 26.68
C PHE A 1186 -25.74 -9.55 27.59
N VAL A 1187 -26.83 -10.32 27.53
CA VAL A 1187 -26.97 -11.59 28.27
C VAL A 1187 -26.47 -12.77 27.45
N SER A 1188 -25.37 -13.40 27.87
CA SER A 1188 -24.82 -14.58 27.19
C SER A 1188 -25.78 -15.77 27.21
N SER A 1189 -25.85 -16.47 26.07
CA SER A 1189 -26.59 -17.70 25.85
C SER A 1189 -26.27 -18.81 26.86
N ARG A 1190 -25.07 -18.77 27.47
CA ARG A 1190 -24.66 -19.69 28.54
C ARG A 1190 -25.57 -19.58 29.77
N TYR A 1191 -25.92 -18.36 30.18
CA TYR A 1191 -26.81 -18.12 31.32
C TYR A 1191 -28.25 -18.49 30.99
N THR A 1192 -28.75 -18.10 29.81
CA THR A 1192 -30.10 -18.45 29.35
C THR A 1192 -30.34 -19.97 29.35
N LYS A 1193 -29.34 -20.77 28.92
CA LYS A 1193 -29.46 -22.23 28.96
C LYS A 1193 -29.49 -22.77 30.39
N ARG A 1194 -28.62 -22.30 31.29
CA ARG A 1194 -28.56 -22.76 32.69
C ARG A 1194 -29.88 -22.53 33.43
N ILE A 1195 -30.56 -21.40 33.16
CA ILE A 1195 -31.91 -21.10 33.66
C ILE A 1195 -32.92 -22.11 33.10
N ARG A 1196 -32.97 -22.30 31.77
CA ARG A 1196 -33.91 -23.24 31.12
C ARG A 1196 -33.73 -24.70 31.54
N THR A 1197 -32.52 -25.14 31.89
CA THR A 1197 -32.25 -26.51 32.35
C THR A 1197 -32.41 -26.70 33.86
N GLY A 1198 -32.97 -25.73 34.59
CA GLY A 1198 -33.16 -25.82 36.05
C GLY A 1198 -31.84 -25.91 36.85
N GLN A 1199 -30.71 -25.52 36.26
CA GLN A 1199 -29.39 -25.55 36.91
C GLN A 1199 -29.06 -24.25 37.65
N VAL A 1200 -30.01 -23.33 37.72
CA VAL A 1200 -29.97 -22.10 38.53
C VAL A 1200 -31.25 -22.08 39.35
N ASN A 1201 -31.14 -22.26 40.66
CA ASN A 1201 -32.25 -21.93 41.54
C ASN A 1201 -32.45 -20.41 41.49
N THR A 1202 -33.70 -20.03 41.26
CA THR A 1202 -34.19 -18.70 40.91
C THR A 1202 -33.70 -17.56 41.79
N PHE A 1203 -33.42 -16.41 41.16
CA PHE A 1203 -33.99 -15.14 41.60
C PHE A 1203 -34.49 -14.36 40.38
N TYR A 1204 -35.77 -14.03 40.37
CA TYR A 1204 -36.40 -13.11 39.42
C TYR A 1204 -36.29 -11.68 39.95
N SER A 1205 -36.14 -10.72 39.04
CA SER A 1205 -36.70 -9.37 39.19
C SER A 1205 -37.02 -8.86 37.79
N ASP A 1206 -38.27 -8.46 37.57
CA ASP A 1206 -38.79 -8.11 36.25
C ASP A 1206 -38.25 -6.76 35.73
N GLU A 1207 -37.82 -6.73 34.46
CA GLU A 1207 -37.92 -5.58 33.52
C GLU A 1207 -37.21 -5.89 32.18
N CYS A 1208 -37.77 -6.77 31.34
CA CYS A 1208 -37.59 -6.70 29.86
C CYS A 1208 -38.56 -7.65 29.12
N SER A 1209 -39.85 -7.30 29.07
CA SER A 1209 -40.90 -8.16 28.49
C SER A 1209 -41.07 -8.03 26.96
N ASP A 1210 -40.01 -7.65 26.23
CA ASP A 1210 -40.06 -7.37 24.78
C ASP A 1210 -38.95 -8.08 23.98
N CYS A 1211 -38.94 -9.41 24.05
CA CYS A 1211 -38.25 -10.27 23.07
C CYS A 1211 -39.02 -11.59 22.93
N VAL A 1212 -40.03 -11.61 22.07
CA VAL A 1212 -40.77 -12.81 21.69
C VAL A 1212 -39.81 -13.83 21.07
N ILE A 1213 -39.57 -14.92 21.78
CA ILE A 1213 -38.97 -16.12 21.20
C ILE A 1213 -40.14 -16.90 20.60
N MET A 1214 -40.31 -16.80 19.28
CA MET A 1214 -41.11 -17.78 18.55
C MET A 1214 -40.39 -19.13 18.57
N ASP A 1215 -41.16 -20.19 18.81
CA ASP A 1215 -40.68 -21.56 18.83
C ASP A 1215 -40.09 -21.99 17.48
N ILE A 1216 -39.10 -22.88 17.55
CA ILE A 1216 -38.61 -23.67 16.43
C ILE A 1216 -38.44 -25.10 16.95
N ASP A 1217 -39.34 -25.99 16.52
CA ASP A 1217 -39.11 -27.43 16.41
C ASP A 1217 -38.16 -27.72 15.22
#